data_AF-Q09DU9-F1
#
_entry.id   AF-Q09DU9-F1
#
_cell.length_a   1.000
_cell.length_b   1.000
_cell.length_c   1.000
_cell.angle_alpha   90.00
_cell.angle_beta   90.00
_cell.angle_gamma   90.00
#
_symmetry.space_group_name_H-M   'P 1'
#
loop_
_entity.id
_entity.type
_entity.pdbx_description
1 polymer ?
#
loop_
_entity_poly.entity_id
_entity_poly.type
_entity_poly.pdbx_seq_one_letter_code
_entity_poly.pdbx_strand_id
1 'polypeptide(L)'
;MLRAFCVAWLGVGSGACDPGGPVEEEAVASVEKDTGEDIRAAMSALKEVRVLATHEDQVPAFIRGHFGQASRGAAGAAVKEAHESVLNILRQVAPVFRLSPEELVLKRVSRDEQGHRYLRYGQLWNGREVIGAELLLFLDAEGNAYAVNSSAHGGPKALAAVQPSLSAEAAVVSARRATGARRMDALGTGRLVYVRSEEARLVLAYEVRVTGVKEGLPVDDWVYVDAVSGEVALRNPRIHTVLGRSVYSANSSYRLPGTLMRGEGAVATQDAHVDVNYELLGKTYDCYQKNFGRDSYDGAGALLKSTVHYSEDGSGYVNAYWNGSQMVYGDGDGEMATELGKDLDVTVHELTHAVTEAESNLLYSNEPGALNEAWSDIFSAYCESWTRGWAMDADVWLIGEDVWTPAIPGDALRYMGNPTQDDSSHDYYPERYRGSSDYGGVHSNSGIANLAFKLLATGGTHPRAKTSIEVTGIGVQKAGKIFYEANANCMTASSNFAAAKLCTEQKAEQFHPGNKGSVTDAWKAVGVGVGVDLPPEILILGNGTPVSGVSVGGGMSKYYKLTVPPGQARLKFVTSGGSGDLDLYVKLGAVGDPSSYDCKSDGSSNAEECVIPEPAAGDWYVTLLAYSSFSGVTLTGSYSSAPAGGNVLANGVSSAAYGGTAKTWTCWTLEVPASVTKVTFSQTGGARTSGDADLYVQYQETPTTLLYQCKSSSKSNTDACTLQRPAPGLYFACSYGYGAYTNVTMKGSY
;
A
#
# COMPACT_ATOMS: atom_id res chain seq x y z
N MET A 1 21.07 44.17 -13.02
CA MET A 1 22.12 45.12 -12.58
C MET A 1 22.48 44.79 -11.13
N LEU A 2 23.80 44.75 -10.84
CA LEU A 2 24.54 44.98 -9.57
C LEU A 2 23.72 45.25 -8.28
N ARG A 3 24.07 44.88 -7.04
CA ARG A 3 25.31 44.41 -6.38
C ARG A 3 24.97 44.04 -4.92
N ALA A 4 25.80 43.19 -4.32
CA ALA A 4 25.89 42.89 -2.90
C ALA A 4 26.28 44.10 -2.02
N PHE A 5 26.02 44.05 -0.70
CA PHE A 5 26.89 44.63 0.33
C PHE A 5 26.80 43.92 1.70
N CYS A 6 27.98 43.56 2.19
CA CYS A 6 28.36 43.22 3.57
C CYS A 6 28.24 44.42 4.52
N VAL A 7 27.98 44.18 5.81
CA VAL A 7 28.51 45.03 6.90
C VAL A 7 28.96 44.15 8.07
N ALA A 8 30.21 44.38 8.48
CA ALA A 8 30.90 43.75 9.58
C ALA A 8 30.84 44.59 10.87
N TRP A 9 30.88 43.87 11.99
CA TRP A 9 31.59 44.11 13.26
C TRP A 9 32.10 45.52 13.65
N LEU A 10 31.85 45.84 14.93
CA LEU A 10 32.70 46.67 15.79
C LEU A 10 32.69 46.07 17.21
N GLY A 11 33.86 45.71 17.71
CA GLY A 11 34.10 45.25 19.09
C GLY A 11 34.77 46.31 19.96
N VAL A 12 34.87 46.04 21.26
CA VAL A 12 35.79 46.70 22.21
C VAL A 12 36.27 45.65 23.23
N GLY A 13 37.60 45.49 23.37
CA GLY A 13 38.30 44.73 24.43
C GLY A 13 38.64 45.64 25.64
N SER A 14 39.13 45.15 26.79
CA SER A 14 40.50 44.60 27.02
C SER A 14 40.64 44.07 28.46
N GLY A 15 41.30 42.91 28.70
CA GLY A 15 42.61 42.79 29.40
C GLY A 15 42.51 41.89 30.65
N ALA A 16 43.48 41.08 31.13
CA ALA A 16 44.76 40.58 30.62
C ALA A 16 45.18 39.31 31.45
N CYS A 17 45.94 38.41 30.82
CA CYS A 17 46.97 37.44 31.31
C CYS A 17 46.81 36.57 32.57
N ASP A 18 46.87 35.23 32.39
CA ASP A 18 47.79 34.30 33.11
C ASP A 18 48.02 33.01 32.27
N PRO A 19 49.23 32.43 32.15
CA PRO A 19 49.48 31.20 31.39
C PRO A 19 49.91 30.01 32.27
N GLY A 20 49.27 28.84 32.14
CA GLY A 20 49.88 27.59 32.60
C GLY A 20 48.96 26.40 32.87
N GLY A 21 49.04 25.40 31.99
CA GLY A 21 48.61 24.01 32.26
C GLY A 21 48.08 23.31 31.01
N PRO A 22 48.64 22.16 30.58
CA PRO A 22 48.02 21.35 29.55
C PRO A 22 46.81 20.65 30.19
N VAL A 23 45.60 21.01 29.75
CA VAL A 23 44.43 20.18 30.02
C VAL A 23 44.45 19.10 28.94
N GLU A 24 44.67 17.87 29.38
CA GLU A 24 44.46 16.69 28.54
C GLU A 24 43.05 16.78 27.93
N GLU A 25 42.94 16.71 26.60
CA GLU A 25 41.68 16.43 25.94
C GLU A 25 41.18 15.07 26.45
N GLU A 26 40.32 15.08 27.46
CA GLU A 26 39.44 13.94 27.71
C GLU A 26 38.63 13.74 26.42
N ALA A 27 38.98 12.68 25.71
CA ALA A 27 38.24 12.18 24.57
C ALA A 27 36.78 12.02 25.01
N VAL A 28 35.92 12.93 24.55
CA VAL A 28 34.47 12.77 24.62
C VAL A 28 34.18 11.48 23.87
N ALA A 29 33.91 10.39 24.61
CA ALA A 29 33.51 9.13 24.04
C ALA A 29 32.29 9.42 23.15
N SER A 30 32.48 9.24 21.84
CA SER A 30 31.40 9.32 20.88
C SER A 30 30.28 8.41 21.35
N VAL A 31 29.08 8.94 21.53
CA VAL A 31 27.87 8.14 21.73
C VAL A 31 27.83 7.14 20.58
N GLU A 32 28.07 5.86 20.87
CA GLU A 32 28.03 4.79 19.86
C GLU A 32 26.69 4.90 19.13
N LYS A 33 26.75 5.12 17.80
CA LYS A 33 25.55 5.09 16.96
C LYS A 33 24.91 3.72 17.12
N ASP A 34 23.65 3.71 17.50
CA ASP A 34 22.85 2.50 17.58
C ASP A 34 22.80 1.80 16.21
N THR A 35 23.36 0.59 16.13
CA THR A 35 23.52 -0.17 14.88
C THR A 35 22.38 -1.17 14.62
N GLY A 36 21.46 -1.33 15.57
CA GLY A 36 20.37 -2.32 15.52
C GLY A 36 20.82 -3.78 15.37
N GLU A 37 22.09 -4.08 15.69
CA GLU A 37 22.67 -5.43 15.55
C GLU A 37 22.05 -6.43 16.53
N ASP A 38 21.70 -5.97 17.73
CA ASP A 38 21.01 -6.72 18.77
C ASP A 38 19.62 -7.19 18.31
N ILE A 39 18.85 -6.30 17.68
CA ILE A 39 17.53 -6.62 17.12
C ILE A 39 17.66 -7.62 15.98
N ARG A 40 18.63 -7.43 15.07
CA ARG A 40 18.88 -8.37 13.98
C ARG A 40 19.25 -9.77 14.50
N ALA A 41 20.07 -9.83 15.55
CA ALA A 41 20.41 -11.08 16.21
C ALA A 41 19.17 -11.74 16.84
N ALA A 42 18.36 -10.98 17.59
CA ALA A 42 17.11 -11.47 18.19
C ALA A 42 16.12 -11.99 17.14
N MET A 43 15.95 -11.25 16.04
CA MET A 43 15.08 -11.61 14.92
C MET A 43 15.54 -12.88 14.21
N SER A 44 16.86 -13.07 14.04
CA SER A 44 17.43 -14.26 13.41
C SER A 44 17.20 -15.56 14.21
N ALA A 45 16.92 -15.44 15.51
CA ALA A 45 16.62 -16.58 16.38
C ALA A 45 15.14 -17.02 16.28
N LEU A 46 14.28 -16.23 15.64
CA LEU A 46 12.85 -16.51 15.50
C LEU A 46 12.53 -17.17 14.14
N LYS A 47 11.56 -18.08 14.14
CA LYS A 47 11.11 -18.77 12.91
C LYS A 47 9.97 -18.01 12.26
N GLU A 48 10.07 -17.85 10.94
CA GLU A 48 9.01 -17.27 10.09
C GLU A 48 8.54 -15.89 10.58
N VAL A 49 9.45 -15.13 11.21
CA VAL A 49 9.13 -13.83 11.77
C VAL A 49 9.09 -12.77 10.66
N ARG A 50 8.02 -11.98 10.66
CA ARG A 50 7.84 -10.80 9.82
C ARG A 50 7.57 -9.60 10.71
N VAL A 51 8.34 -8.53 10.50
CA VAL A 51 8.04 -7.21 11.08
C VAL A 51 6.91 -6.58 10.28
N LEU A 52 5.86 -6.17 10.98
CA LEU A 52 4.68 -5.52 10.42
C LEU A 52 4.68 -4.01 10.69
N ALA A 53 5.33 -3.56 11.76
CA ALA A 53 5.52 -2.16 12.10
C ALA A 53 6.81 -1.97 12.90
N THR A 54 7.38 -0.77 12.84
CA THR A 54 8.57 -0.32 13.60
C THR A 54 8.28 1.02 14.24
N HIS A 55 8.83 1.24 15.44
CA HIS A 55 8.88 2.56 16.08
C HIS A 55 9.84 3.48 15.31
N GLU A 56 9.80 4.77 15.62
CA GLU A 56 10.69 5.78 15.00
C GLU A 56 12.18 5.46 15.19
N ASP A 57 12.53 4.83 16.31
CA ASP A 57 13.89 4.37 16.66
C ASP A 57 14.29 3.03 16.00
N GLN A 58 13.50 2.56 15.03
CA GLN A 58 13.71 1.33 14.26
C GLN A 58 13.57 0.03 15.09
N VAL A 59 13.14 0.11 16.35
CA VAL A 59 12.76 -1.09 17.11
C VAL A 59 11.43 -1.63 16.54
N PRO A 60 11.30 -2.93 16.26
CA PRO A 60 10.02 -3.50 15.85
C PRO A 60 8.89 -3.15 16.83
N ALA A 61 7.77 -2.68 16.32
CA ALA A 61 6.56 -2.39 17.09
C ALA A 61 5.57 -3.55 16.99
N PHE A 62 5.52 -4.23 15.85
CA PHE A 62 4.63 -5.37 15.64
C PHE A 62 5.34 -6.45 14.85
N ILE A 63 5.40 -7.65 15.40
CA ILE A 63 5.89 -8.85 14.73
C ILE A 63 4.82 -9.94 14.65
N ARG A 64 4.82 -10.68 13.55
CA ARG A 64 4.02 -11.89 13.36
C ARG A 64 4.93 -13.04 12.97
N GLY A 65 4.65 -14.24 13.42
CA GLY A 65 5.47 -15.41 13.14
C GLY A 65 5.02 -16.61 13.96
N HIS A 66 5.90 -17.59 14.13
CA HIS A 66 5.63 -18.73 14.99
C HIS A 66 6.55 -18.69 16.22
N PHE A 67 6.02 -18.25 17.35
CA PHE A 67 6.80 -17.95 18.55
C PHE A 67 6.75 -19.06 19.61
N GLY A 68 6.27 -20.24 19.22
CA GLY A 68 6.08 -21.39 20.11
C GLY A 68 4.69 -21.44 20.72
N GLN A 69 4.49 -22.39 21.64
CA GLN A 69 3.19 -22.69 22.23
C GLN A 69 3.24 -22.50 23.75
N ALA A 70 2.20 -21.89 24.32
CA ALA A 70 2.05 -21.75 25.76
C ALA A 70 1.98 -23.13 26.43
N SER A 71 2.67 -23.30 27.56
CA SER A 71 2.65 -24.56 28.30
C SER A 71 1.26 -24.85 28.91
N ARG A 72 0.91 -26.14 29.04
CA ARG A 72 -0.42 -26.57 29.52
C ARG A 72 -0.74 -25.95 30.87
N GLY A 73 -1.79 -25.13 30.91
CA GLY A 73 -2.24 -24.42 32.13
C GLY A 73 -3.03 -23.14 31.87
N ALA A 74 -2.90 -22.54 30.68
CA ALA A 74 -3.53 -21.24 30.38
C ALA A 74 -5.05 -21.26 30.13
N ALA A 75 -5.75 -22.34 30.48
CA ALA A 75 -7.21 -22.45 30.38
C ALA A 75 -7.83 -22.34 31.79
N GLY A 76 -8.00 -21.11 32.27
CA GLY A 76 -8.68 -20.79 33.54
C GLY A 76 -7.80 -20.30 34.70
N ALA A 77 -6.53 -20.01 34.44
CA ALA A 77 -5.50 -19.77 35.44
C ALA A 77 -5.50 -18.34 36.02
N ALA A 78 -5.09 -18.19 37.29
CA ALA A 78 -4.83 -16.89 37.92
C ALA A 78 -3.69 -16.14 37.16
N VAL A 79 -3.60 -14.81 37.26
CA VAL A 79 -2.61 -13.97 36.54
C VAL A 79 -1.20 -14.55 36.56
N LYS A 80 -0.77 -15.10 37.70
CA LYS A 80 0.57 -15.70 37.85
C LYS A 80 0.79 -16.93 36.96
N GLU A 81 -0.19 -17.82 36.88
CA GLU A 81 -0.12 -19.06 36.09
C GLU A 81 -0.15 -18.76 34.58
N ALA A 82 -0.91 -17.73 34.17
CA ALA A 82 -0.92 -17.27 32.78
C ALA A 82 0.45 -16.72 32.33
N HIS A 83 1.11 -15.93 33.17
CA HIS A 83 2.45 -15.43 32.89
C HIS A 83 3.49 -16.56 32.81
N GLU A 84 3.50 -17.46 33.79
CA GLU A 84 4.38 -18.63 33.79
C GLU A 84 4.21 -19.48 32.53
N SER A 85 2.97 -19.61 32.03
CA SER A 85 2.68 -20.42 30.85
C SER A 85 3.36 -19.96 29.55
N VAL A 86 3.63 -18.65 29.43
CA VAL A 86 4.21 -18.02 28.24
C VAL A 86 5.64 -17.54 28.45
N LEU A 87 6.26 -17.78 29.61
CA LEU A 87 7.57 -17.22 29.93
C LEU A 87 8.66 -17.62 28.93
N ASN A 88 8.61 -18.85 28.41
CA ASN A 88 9.53 -19.29 27.36
C ASN A 88 9.32 -18.56 26.03
N ILE A 89 8.07 -18.21 25.70
CA ILE A 89 7.75 -17.41 24.51
C ILE A 89 8.34 -16.00 24.71
N LEU A 90 8.07 -15.37 25.87
CA LEU A 90 8.57 -14.04 26.19
C LEU A 90 10.11 -13.96 26.14
N ARG A 91 10.83 -14.97 26.63
CA ARG A 91 12.30 -15.04 26.53
C ARG A 91 12.82 -14.97 25.09
N GLN A 92 12.04 -15.45 24.13
CA GLN A 92 12.41 -15.44 22.71
C GLN A 92 12.01 -14.14 22.02
N VAL A 93 10.81 -13.63 22.31
CA VAL A 93 10.24 -12.48 21.58
C VAL A 93 10.58 -11.13 22.21
N ALA A 94 10.71 -11.02 23.53
CA ALA A 94 10.99 -9.76 24.20
C ALA A 94 12.30 -9.08 23.73
N PRO A 95 13.40 -9.82 23.46
CA PRO A 95 14.64 -9.23 22.96
C PRO A 95 14.49 -8.49 21.61
N VAL A 96 13.51 -8.85 20.78
CA VAL A 96 13.20 -8.13 19.54
C VAL A 96 12.79 -6.69 19.82
N PHE A 97 12.14 -6.46 20.95
CA PHE A 97 11.71 -5.14 21.43
C PHE A 97 12.76 -4.50 22.35
N ARG A 98 13.94 -5.09 22.48
CA ARG A 98 14.97 -4.74 23.49
C ARG A 98 14.45 -4.80 24.92
N LEU A 99 13.58 -5.76 25.18
CA LEU A 99 13.04 -6.02 26.50
C LEU A 99 13.52 -7.37 27.01
N SER A 100 13.49 -7.51 28.33
CA SER A 100 13.58 -8.78 29.03
C SER A 100 12.22 -9.18 29.61
N PRO A 101 11.93 -10.48 29.79
CA PRO A 101 10.69 -10.91 30.46
C PRO A 101 10.52 -10.34 31.87
N GLU A 102 11.63 -10.08 32.58
CA GLU A 102 11.64 -9.50 33.93
C GLU A 102 11.18 -8.03 33.93
N GLU A 103 11.27 -7.36 32.78
CA GLU A 103 10.74 -6.02 32.55
C GLU A 103 9.26 -6.02 32.16
N LEU A 104 8.60 -7.18 32.08
CA LEU A 104 7.21 -7.29 31.68
C LEU A 104 6.33 -7.73 32.84
N VAL A 105 5.36 -6.88 33.20
CA VAL A 105 4.40 -7.16 34.27
C VAL A 105 3.04 -7.45 33.65
N LEU A 106 2.53 -8.68 33.80
CA LEU A 106 1.22 -9.05 33.26
C LEU A 106 0.13 -8.22 33.93
N LYS A 107 -0.60 -7.43 33.15
CA LYS A 107 -1.70 -6.57 33.60
C LYS A 107 -3.05 -7.25 33.42
N ARG A 108 -3.25 -7.92 32.28
CA ARG A 108 -4.55 -8.50 31.92
C ARG A 108 -4.40 -9.68 30.97
N VAL A 109 -5.32 -10.65 31.12
CA VAL A 109 -5.56 -11.71 30.14
C VAL A 109 -7.00 -11.56 29.65
N SER A 110 -7.21 -11.57 28.34
CA SER A 110 -8.54 -11.63 27.71
C SER A 110 -8.64 -12.82 26.76
N ARG A 111 -9.88 -13.23 26.47
CA ARG A 111 -10.20 -14.32 25.56
C ARG A 111 -11.39 -13.92 24.69
N ASP A 112 -11.37 -14.29 23.41
CA ASP A 112 -12.51 -14.09 22.51
C ASP A 112 -13.36 -15.36 22.34
N GLU A 113 -14.45 -15.23 21.58
CA GLU A 113 -15.43 -16.30 21.33
C GLU A 113 -14.85 -17.47 20.51
N GLN A 114 -13.81 -17.21 19.72
CA GLN A 114 -13.09 -18.21 18.92
C GLN A 114 -12.01 -18.93 19.74
N GLY A 115 -11.77 -18.48 20.97
CA GLY A 115 -10.85 -19.07 21.91
C GLY A 115 -9.43 -18.50 21.87
N HIS A 116 -9.15 -17.50 21.04
CA HIS A 116 -7.86 -16.79 21.07
C HIS A 116 -7.71 -16.05 22.40
N ARG A 117 -6.46 -15.90 22.84
CA ARG A 117 -6.12 -15.22 24.08
C ARG A 117 -5.14 -14.09 23.83
N TYR A 118 -5.29 -13.03 24.62
CA TYR A 118 -4.49 -11.83 24.53
C TYR A 118 -3.92 -11.52 25.91
N LEU A 119 -2.60 -11.53 26.04
CA LEU A 119 -1.91 -11.24 27.30
C LEU A 119 -1.28 -9.85 27.19
N ARG A 120 -1.78 -8.92 27.99
CA ARG A 120 -1.33 -7.52 28.02
C ARG A 120 -0.37 -7.30 29.18
N TYR A 121 0.84 -6.89 28.85
CA TYR A 121 1.93 -6.59 29.77
C TYR A 121 2.16 -5.09 29.82
N GLY A 122 2.47 -4.55 31.00
CA GLY A 122 3.09 -3.24 31.14
C GLY A 122 4.60 -3.39 31.27
N GLN A 123 5.35 -2.34 30.93
CA GLN A 123 6.80 -2.32 30.98
C GLN A 123 7.35 -1.79 32.31
N LEU A 124 8.43 -2.39 32.78
CA LEU A 124 9.36 -1.82 33.75
C LEU A 124 10.67 -1.43 33.05
N TRP A 125 11.32 -0.40 33.57
CA TRP A 125 12.68 -0.03 33.25
C TRP A 125 13.40 0.30 34.55
N ASN A 126 14.50 -0.39 34.85
CA ASN A 126 15.21 -0.30 36.15
C ASN A 126 14.27 -0.48 37.37
N GLY A 127 13.31 -1.40 37.27
CA GLY A 127 12.34 -1.69 38.33
C GLY A 127 11.26 -0.62 38.53
N ARG A 128 11.20 0.39 37.65
CA ARG A 128 10.16 1.44 37.66
C ARG A 128 9.22 1.26 36.48
N GLU A 129 7.94 1.53 36.68
CA GLU A 129 6.95 1.45 35.61
C GLU A 129 7.23 2.48 34.51
N VAL A 130 7.12 2.04 33.26
CA VAL A 130 7.09 2.93 32.09
C VAL A 130 5.63 3.18 31.75
N ILE A 131 5.15 4.39 31.97
CA ILE A 131 3.75 4.77 31.77
C ILE A 131 3.40 4.73 30.29
N GLY A 132 2.28 4.09 29.96
CA GLY A 132 1.76 3.96 28.59
C GLY A 132 2.45 2.90 27.72
N ALA A 133 3.53 2.29 28.21
CA ALA A 133 4.28 1.27 27.48
C ALA A 133 3.75 -0.14 27.75
N GLU A 134 3.24 -0.79 26.71
CA GLU A 134 2.61 -2.09 26.80
C GLU A 134 3.08 -3.08 25.73
N LEU A 135 3.05 -4.36 26.06
CA LEU A 135 3.27 -5.47 25.14
C LEU A 135 2.05 -6.39 25.15
N LEU A 136 1.51 -6.70 23.97
CA LEU A 136 0.37 -7.58 23.77
C LEU A 136 0.81 -8.84 23.03
N LEU A 137 0.70 -9.99 23.70
CA LEU A 137 1.00 -11.31 23.15
C LEU A 137 -0.30 -12.00 22.71
N PHE A 138 -0.33 -12.48 21.47
CA PHE A 138 -1.48 -13.11 20.85
C PHE A 138 -1.28 -14.62 20.78
N LEU A 139 -2.24 -15.37 21.34
CA LEU A 139 -2.28 -16.83 21.30
C LEU A 139 -3.54 -17.31 20.59
N ASP A 140 -3.44 -18.33 19.75
CA ASP A 140 -4.62 -19.00 19.20
C ASP A 140 -5.34 -19.88 20.23
N ALA A 141 -6.42 -20.53 19.79
CA ALA A 141 -7.23 -21.41 20.64
C ALA A 141 -6.40 -22.58 21.20
N GLU A 142 -5.43 -23.06 20.44
CA GLU A 142 -4.48 -24.12 20.79
C GLU A 142 -3.33 -23.60 21.68
N GLY A 143 -3.18 -22.29 21.81
CA GLY A 143 -2.15 -21.63 22.61
C GLY A 143 -0.85 -21.37 21.88
N ASN A 144 -0.82 -21.46 20.55
CA ASN A 144 0.33 -21.05 19.76
C ASN A 144 0.42 -19.52 19.72
N ALA A 145 1.58 -19.00 20.06
CA ALA A 145 1.88 -17.59 19.94
C ALA A 145 2.18 -17.25 18.48
N TYR A 146 1.33 -16.40 17.90
CA TYR A 146 1.41 -16.07 16.47
C TYR A 146 1.72 -14.59 16.18
N ALA A 147 1.59 -13.71 17.18
CA ALA A 147 1.79 -12.27 17.04
C ALA A 147 2.20 -11.62 18.37
N VAL A 148 2.97 -10.53 18.27
CA VAL A 148 3.29 -9.64 19.38
C VAL A 148 3.26 -8.19 18.90
N ASN A 149 2.40 -7.37 19.52
CA ASN A 149 2.35 -5.93 19.28
C ASN A 149 2.81 -5.21 20.56
N SER A 150 3.75 -4.27 20.45
CA SER A 150 4.40 -3.66 21.60
C SER A 150 4.66 -2.18 21.37
N SER A 151 4.05 -1.33 22.20
CA SER A 151 4.51 0.04 22.44
C SER A 151 5.66 0.05 23.46
N ALA A 152 5.74 -0.96 24.31
CA ALA A 152 6.90 -1.21 25.16
C ALA A 152 8.11 -1.57 24.31
N HIS A 153 9.22 -0.89 24.58
CA HIS A 153 10.52 -1.21 24.00
C HIS A 153 11.63 -0.65 24.89
N GLY A 154 12.83 -1.18 24.77
CA GLY A 154 14.00 -0.61 25.45
C GLY A 154 14.37 0.77 24.90
N GLY A 155 15.21 1.51 25.64
CA GLY A 155 15.85 2.74 25.17
C GLY A 155 17.38 2.59 25.10
N PRO A 156 18.12 3.63 24.65
CA PRO A 156 19.59 3.61 24.67
C PRO A 156 20.11 3.37 26.10
N LYS A 157 21.10 2.48 26.25
CA LYS A 157 21.68 2.07 27.56
C LYS A 157 22.15 3.25 28.46
N ALA A 158 22.40 4.41 27.87
CA ALA A 158 22.86 5.63 28.57
C ALA A 158 21.86 6.17 29.62
N LEU A 159 20.57 5.86 29.53
CA LEU A 159 19.56 6.35 30.49
C LEU A 159 19.56 5.61 31.85
N ALA A 160 20.29 4.50 31.97
CA ALA A 160 20.27 3.69 33.18
C ALA A 160 20.92 4.37 34.41
N ALA A 161 21.66 5.46 34.22
CA ALA A 161 22.41 6.16 35.27
C ALA A 161 21.77 7.46 35.77
N VAL A 162 20.64 7.89 35.20
CA VAL A 162 20.01 9.18 35.54
C VAL A 162 19.41 9.12 36.96
N GLN A 163 19.88 9.99 37.85
CA GLN A 163 19.31 10.19 39.19
C GLN A 163 18.47 11.47 39.22
N PRO A 164 17.37 11.49 40.00
CA PRO A 164 16.56 12.70 40.14
C PRO A 164 17.38 13.80 40.83
N SER A 165 17.48 14.98 40.21
CA SER A 165 18.08 16.18 40.81
C SER A 165 17.03 17.18 41.30
N LEU A 166 15.80 17.08 40.80
CA LEU A 166 14.65 17.85 41.23
C LEU A 166 13.97 17.19 42.43
N SER A 167 13.49 17.98 43.39
CA SER A 167 12.65 17.47 44.48
C SER A 167 11.21 17.22 44.01
N ALA A 168 10.51 16.29 44.67
CA ALA A 168 9.10 16.04 44.41
C ALA A 168 8.24 17.30 44.64
N GLU A 169 8.62 18.16 45.59
CA GLU A 169 7.95 19.44 45.85
C GLU A 169 8.12 20.42 44.70
N ALA A 170 9.31 20.50 44.10
CA ALA A 170 9.54 21.34 42.93
C ALA A 170 8.81 20.79 41.70
N ALA A 171 8.73 19.47 41.54
CA ALA A 171 7.91 18.83 40.52
C ALA A 171 6.42 19.19 40.68
N VAL A 172 5.91 19.22 41.93
CA VAL A 172 4.54 19.68 42.22
C VAL A 172 4.32 21.13 41.76
N VAL A 173 5.30 22.02 41.94
CA VAL A 173 5.21 23.41 41.46
C VAL A 173 5.13 23.47 39.93
N SER A 174 5.98 22.72 39.22
CA SER A 174 5.93 22.62 37.76
C SER A 174 4.60 22.06 37.27
N ALA A 175 4.10 20.98 37.88
CA ALA A 175 2.82 20.37 37.53
C ALA A 175 1.65 21.34 37.71
N ARG A 176 1.61 22.09 38.82
CA ARG A 176 0.60 23.13 39.07
C ARG A 176 0.63 24.23 38.01
N ARG A 177 1.83 24.69 37.65
CA ARG A 177 1.99 25.71 36.60
C ARG A 177 1.48 25.22 35.25
N ALA A 178 1.77 23.97 34.91
CA ALA A 178 1.40 23.38 33.63
C ALA A 178 -0.11 23.17 33.45
N THR A 179 -0.86 22.87 34.52
CA THR A 179 -2.33 22.71 34.40
C THR A 179 -3.07 24.05 34.37
N GLY A 180 -2.49 25.12 34.94
CA GLY A 180 -3.16 26.43 35.03
C GLY A 180 -4.42 26.42 35.91
N ALA A 181 -4.61 25.38 36.72
CA ALA A 181 -5.76 25.27 37.61
C ALA A 181 -5.71 26.35 38.72
N ARG A 182 -6.88 26.76 39.20
CA ARG A 182 -7.09 27.61 40.37
C ARG A 182 -7.67 26.74 41.49
N ARG A 183 -7.45 27.11 42.76
CA ARG A 183 -7.79 26.26 43.93
C ARG A 183 -7.15 24.86 43.82
N MET A 184 -5.83 24.83 43.61
CA MET A 184 -5.08 23.62 43.27
C MET A 184 -4.68 22.79 44.49
N ASP A 185 -5.11 21.53 44.50
CA ASP A 185 -4.51 20.48 45.33
C ASP A 185 -3.67 19.60 44.40
N ALA A 186 -2.36 19.76 44.46
CA ALA A 186 -1.46 18.79 43.86
C ALA A 186 -0.97 17.83 44.94
N LEU A 187 -1.34 16.57 44.81
CA LEU A 187 -0.83 15.48 45.63
C LEU A 187 0.31 14.84 44.85
N GLY A 188 1.54 15.30 45.13
CA GLY A 188 2.72 14.58 44.67
C GLY A 188 2.75 13.22 45.37
N THR A 189 2.68 12.13 44.60
CA THR A 189 2.83 10.78 45.18
C THR A 189 4.29 10.49 45.54
N GLY A 190 5.22 11.35 45.12
CA GLY A 190 6.67 11.16 45.22
C GLY A 190 7.17 9.99 44.36
N ARG A 191 6.30 9.37 43.56
CA ARG A 191 6.59 8.17 42.79
C ARG A 191 7.34 8.54 41.53
N LEU A 192 8.56 8.02 41.40
CA LEU A 192 9.35 8.10 40.18
C LEU A 192 8.96 6.96 39.23
N VAL A 193 8.59 7.35 38.02
CA VAL A 193 8.22 6.50 36.89
C VAL A 193 9.05 6.89 35.67
N TYR A 194 9.04 6.06 34.65
CA TYR A 194 9.49 6.47 33.34
C TYR A 194 8.29 6.82 32.46
N VAL A 195 8.45 7.79 31.58
CA VAL A 195 7.46 8.15 30.56
C VAL A 195 8.18 8.43 29.26
N ARG A 196 7.57 8.11 28.12
CA ARG A 196 8.11 8.53 26.82
C ARG A 196 7.57 9.92 26.50
N SER A 197 8.46 10.88 26.20
CA SER A 197 8.06 12.22 25.73
C SER A 197 7.48 12.15 24.31
N GLU A 198 6.92 13.25 23.82
CA GLU A 198 6.42 13.38 22.44
C GLU A 198 7.50 13.07 21.40
N GLU A 199 8.77 13.36 21.68
CA GLU A 199 9.93 13.00 20.83
C GLU A 199 10.46 11.59 21.11
N ALA A 200 9.62 10.70 21.62
CA ALA A 200 9.89 9.29 21.91
C ALA A 200 11.03 9.00 22.91
N ARG A 201 11.54 10.01 23.64
CA ARG A 201 12.61 9.84 24.63
C ARG A 201 12.08 9.30 25.94
N LEU A 202 12.76 8.31 26.51
CA LEU A 202 12.41 7.77 27.83
C LEU A 202 12.94 8.70 28.93
N VAL A 203 12.04 9.33 29.68
CA VAL A 203 12.33 10.35 30.70
C VAL A 203 11.99 9.80 32.09
N LEU A 204 12.91 9.96 33.05
CA LEU A 204 12.62 9.71 34.47
C LEU A 204 11.79 10.88 35.01
N ALA A 205 10.58 10.62 35.48
CA ALA A 205 9.63 11.67 35.87
C ALA A 205 8.95 11.38 37.20
N TYR A 206 8.58 12.45 37.92
CA TYR A 206 7.65 12.40 39.03
C TYR A 206 6.22 12.34 38.52
N GLU A 207 5.47 11.34 38.97
CA GLU A 207 4.02 11.25 38.76
C GLU A 207 3.30 12.16 39.79
N VAL A 208 2.67 13.24 39.32
CA VAL A 208 1.97 14.22 40.17
C VAL A 208 0.50 14.28 39.79
N ARG A 209 -0.40 14.05 40.75
CA ARG A 209 -1.82 14.30 40.52
C ARG A 209 -2.13 15.75 40.83
N VAL A 210 -2.73 16.47 39.89
CA VAL A 210 -3.17 17.86 40.08
C VAL A 210 -4.68 17.92 39.97
N THR A 211 -5.34 18.28 41.06
CA THR A 211 -6.77 18.58 41.09
C THR A 211 -7.01 20.08 41.29
N GLY A 212 -8.09 20.63 40.72
CA GLY A 212 -8.45 22.04 40.90
C GLY A 212 -9.57 22.48 39.96
N VAL A 213 -9.60 23.77 39.64
CA VAL A 213 -10.59 24.36 38.71
C VAL A 213 -9.90 25.32 37.75
N LYS A 214 -10.00 25.10 36.44
CA LYS A 214 -9.53 26.07 35.42
C LYS A 214 -10.74 26.61 34.69
N GLU A 215 -10.89 27.94 34.68
CA GLU A 215 -11.99 28.62 33.95
C GLU A 215 -13.41 28.11 34.28
N GLY A 216 -13.62 27.61 35.50
CA GLY A 216 -14.90 27.08 35.95
C GLY A 216 -15.08 25.57 35.77
N LEU A 217 -14.17 24.88 35.06
CA LEU A 217 -14.19 23.43 34.86
C LEU A 217 -13.28 22.71 35.87
N PRO A 218 -13.67 21.52 36.37
CA PRO A 218 -12.82 20.74 37.26
C PRO A 218 -11.61 20.18 36.49
N VAL A 219 -10.44 20.27 37.10
CA VAL A 219 -9.18 19.68 36.64
C VAL A 219 -8.86 18.50 37.55
N ASP A 220 -8.47 17.37 36.95
CA ASP A 220 -7.91 16.21 37.65
C ASP A 220 -6.97 15.53 36.66
N ASP A 221 -5.69 15.87 36.71
CA ASP A 221 -4.70 15.41 35.75
C ASP A 221 -3.61 14.61 36.46
N TRP A 222 -3.10 13.59 35.78
CA TRP A 222 -1.76 13.09 36.04
C TRP A 222 -0.76 13.90 35.22
N VAL A 223 0.18 14.56 35.87
CA VAL A 223 1.27 15.29 35.23
C VAL A 223 2.57 14.60 35.58
N TYR A 224 3.35 14.24 34.56
CA TYR A 224 4.65 13.61 34.68
C TYR A 224 5.71 14.66 34.45
N VAL A 225 6.44 15.01 35.51
CA VAL A 225 7.44 16.09 35.48
C VAL A 225 8.83 15.47 35.48
N ASP A 226 9.65 15.81 34.50
CA ASP A 226 11.05 15.39 34.40
C ASP A 226 11.76 15.63 35.73
N ALA A 227 12.33 14.55 36.27
CA ALA A 227 12.93 14.53 37.60
C ALA A 227 14.31 15.21 37.66
N VAL A 228 14.81 15.71 36.53
CA VAL A 228 16.06 16.46 36.39
C VAL A 228 15.79 17.91 36.01
N SER A 229 15.07 18.14 34.92
CA SER A 229 14.85 19.49 34.37
C SER A 229 13.68 20.23 35.03
N GLY A 230 12.69 19.49 35.54
CA GLY A 230 11.43 20.05 36.02
C GLY A 230 10.45 20.47 34.92
N GLU A 231 10.75 20.13 33.66
CA GLU A 231 9.81 20.28 32.54
C GLU A 231 8.73 19.20 32.60
N VAL A 232 7.56 19.48 32.01
CA VAL A 232 6.49 18.47 31.93
C VAL A 232 6.77 17.54 30.76
N ALA A 233 7.03 16.28 31.06
CA ALA A 233 7.29 15.23 30.08
C ALA A 233 6.01 14.64 29.49
N LEU A 234 4.91 14.59 30.27
CA LEU A 234 3.59 14.18 29.81
C LEU A 234 2.51 14.77 30.73
N ARG A 235 1.35 15.13 30.18
CA ARG A 235 0.14 15.45 30.93
C ARG A 235 -0.99 14.53 30.46
N ASN A 236 -1.58 13.79 31.38
CA ASN A 236 -2.66 12.84 31.17
C ASN A 236 -3.89 13.25 31.99
N PRO A 237 -4.81 14.05 31.42
CA PRO A 237 -6.05 14.43 32.07
C PRO A 237 -6.91 13.21 32.42
N ARG A 238 -7.39 13.12 33.66
CA ARG A 238 -8.35 12.09 34.11
C ARG A 238 -9.79 12.58 34.04
N ILE A 239 -9.99 13.89 34.15
CA ILE A 239 -11.20 14.54 33.67
C ILE A 239 -10.94 14.85 32.21
N HIS A 240 -11.48 14.00 31.34
CA HIS A 240 -11.67 14.34 29.94
C HIS A 240 -12.68 15.50 29.90
N THR A 241 -12.20 16.74 29.87
CA THR A 241 -13.09 17.88 29.58
C THR A 241 -13.30 17.93 28.08
N VAL A 242 -14.54 17.66 27.68
CA VAL A 242 -15.30 18.24 26.55
C VAL A 242 -14.54 19.30 25.75
N LEU A 243 -14.47 19.11 24.41
CA LEU A 243 -14.39 20.14 23.36
C LEU A 243 -13.66 21.46 23.74
N GLY A 244 -12.48 21.70 23.19
CA GLY A 244 -11.81 23.00 23.24
C GLY A 244 -11.81 23.71 21.89
N ARG A 245 -12.43 24.89 21.80
CA ARG A 245 -12.45 25.73 20.58
C ARG A 245 -11.76 27.08 20.77
N SER A 246 -11.21 27.60 19.68
CA SER A 246 -10.76 28.99 19.59
C SER A 246 -10.94 29.51 18.17
N VAL A 247 -11.87 30.45 17.99
CA VAL A 247 -12.15 31.12 16.72
C VAL A 247 -11.51 32.50 16.73
N TYR A 248 -10.70 32.75 15.70
CA TYR A 248 -9.98 33.98 15.45
C TYR A 248 -10.55 34.69 14.22
N SER A 249 -10.29 35.99 14.09
CA SER A 249 -10.50 36.75 12.86
C SER A 249 -9.16 37.19 12.28
N ALA A 250 -8.96 36.95 10.98
CA ALA A 250 -7.82 37.48 10.25
C ALA A 250 -7.94 38.98 9.95
N ASN A 251 -9.10 39.59 10.28
CA ASN A 251 -9.43 40.99 10.02
C ASN A 251 -9.26 41.37 8.54
N SER A 252 -9.77 40.53 7.62
CA SER A 252 -9.65 40.69 6.17
C SER A 252 -8.19 40.78 5.70
N SER A 253 -7.32 39.96 6.29
CA SER A 253 -5.90 39.87 5.94
C SER A 253 -5.41 38.43 5.90
N TYR A 254 -4.22 38.21 5.33
CA TYR A 254 -3.61 36.88 5.21
C TYR A 254 -2.89 36.41 6.49
N ARG A 255 -2.90 37.22 7.57
CA ARG A 255 -2.13 36.93 8.79
C ARG A 255 -2.89 35.98 9.72
N LEU A 256 -2.32 34.80 9.92
CA LEU A 256 -2.86 33.77 10.81
C LEU A 256 -2.12 33.71 12.17
N PRO A 257 -2.79 33.30 13.26
CA PRO A 257 -4.23 33.03 13.35
C PRO A 257 -5.08 34.31 13.39
N GLY A 258 -4.46 35.49 13.53
CA GLY A 258 -5.17 36.77 13.67
C GLY A 258 -5.54 37.07 15.13
N THR A 259 -6.66 37.77 15.32
CA THR A 259 -7.14 38.18 16.65
C THR A 259 -8.11 37.14 17.19
N LEU A 260 -7.89 36.65 18.43
CA LEU A 260 -8.85 35.75 19.07
C LEU A 260 -10.18 36.47 19.32
N MET A 261 -11.27 35.95 18.75
CA MET A 261 -12.61 36.53 18.85
C MET A 261 -13.48 35.78 19.85
N ARG A 262 -13.43 34.44 19.85
CA ARG A 262 -14.23 33.59 20.74
C ARG A 262 -13.47 32.33 21.14
N GLY A 263 -13.25 32.16 22.45
CA GLY A 263 -12.66 30.95 23.04
C GLY A 263 -13.71 30.03 23.66
N GLU A 264 -13.31 28.83 24.10
CA GLU A 264 -14.23 27.87 24.70
C GLU A 264 -15.02 28.47 25.88
N GLY A 265 -16.34 28.28 25.87
CA GLY A 265 -17.25 28.81 26.88
C GLY A 265 -17.47 30.33 26.83
N ALA A 266 -16.82 31.05 25.92
CA ALA A 266 -17.05 32.49 25.75
C ALA A 266 -18.43 32.76 25.15
N VAL A 267 -19.05 33.87 25.58
CA VAL A 267 -20.32 34.36 25.03
C VAL A 267 -20.18 34.62 23.52
N ALA A 268 -21.30 34.49 22.81
CA ALA A 268 -21.36 34.87 21.40
C ALA A 268 -20.92 36.32 21.20
N THR A 269 -20.27 36.55 20.08
CA THR A 269 -19.85 37.87 19.63
C THR A 269 -21.03 38.59 18.94
N GLN A 270 -20.73 39.65 18.18
CA GLN A 270 -21.69 40.27 17.26
C GLN A 270 -21.30 40.00 15.80
N ASP A 271 -20.38 39.06 15.59
CA ASP A 271 -19.85 38.66 14.30
C ASP A 271 -20.42 37.28 13.95
N ALA A 272 -21.30 37.26 12.96
CA ALA A 272 -22.02 36.05 12.59
C ALA A 272 -21.10 34.96 12.04
N HIS A 273 -20.01 35.30 11.34
CA HIS A 273 -19.09 34.30 10.80
C HIS A 273 -18.34 33.61 11.95
N VAL A 274 -17.84 34.40 12.91
CA VAL A 274 -17.20 33.88 14.13
C VAL A 274 -18.16 32.97 14.91
N ASP A 275 -19.38 33.44 15.15
CA ASP A 275 -20.31 32.75 16.04
C ASP A 275 -20.88 31.47 15.45
N VAL A 276 -21.22 31.47 14.16
CA VAL A 276 -21.68 30.25 13.47
C VAL A 276 -20.53 29.24 13.40
N ASN A 277 -19.32 29.65 12.98
CA ASN A 277 -18.19 28.73 12.89
C ASN A 277 -17.85 28.11 14.26
N TYR A 278 -17.91 28.89 15.35
CA TYR A 278 -17.73 28.36 16.71
C TYR A 278 -18.72 27.23 17.05
N GLU A 279 -20.00 27.37 16.68
CA GLU A 279 -21.00 26.33 16.92
C GLU A 279 -20.78 25.11 16.01
N LEU A 280 -20.42 25.32 14.74
CA LEU A 280 -20.13 24.24 13.79
C LEU A 280 -18.91 23.41 14.21
N LEU A 281 -17.83 24.03 14.69
CA LEU A 281 -16.69 23.31 15.28
C LEU A 281 -17.13 22.37 16.41
N GLY A 282 -18.09 22.80 17.22
CA GLY A 282 -18.64 21.98 18.30
C GLY A 282 -19.45 20.79 17.78
N LYS A 283 -20.27 21.01 16.75
CA LYS A 283 -21.01 19.92 16.08
C LYS A 283 -20.06 18.91 15.43
N THR A 284 -19.00 19.38 14.77
CA THR A 284 -17.99 18.51 14.14
C THR A 284 -17.26 17.67 15.18
N TYR A 285 -16.79 18.26 16.29
CA TYR A 285 -16.21 17.51 17.40
C TYR A 285 -17.18 16.46 17.94
N ASP A 286 -18.42 16.87 18.21
CA ASP A 286 -19.45 15.99 18.75
C ASP A 286 -19.74 14.81 17.82
N CYS A 287 -19.77 15.04 16.50
CA CYS A 287 -19.93 13.98 15.51
C CYS A 287 -18.84 12.92 15.65
N TYR A 288 -17.56 13.31 15.67
CA TYR A 288 -16.44 12.38 15.82
C TYR A 288 -16.42 11.70 17.18
N GLN A 289 -16.60 12.46 18.25
CA GLN A 289 -16.54 11.96 19.61
C GLN A 289 -17.68 10.97 19.92
N LYS A 290 -18.91 11.29 19.51
CA LYS A 290 -20.09 10.46 19.82
C LYS A 290 -20.19 9.22 18.94
N ASN A 291 -19.77 9.30 17.66
CA ASN A 291 -19.92 8.18 16.73
C ASN A 291 -18.70 7.26 16.67
N PHE A 292 -17.50 7.78 16.96
CA PHE A 292 -16.24 7.02 16.85
C PHE A 292 -15.43 6.96 18.15
N GLY A 293 -15.84 7.70 19.20
CA GLY A 293 -15.07 7.78 20.43
C GLY A 293 -13.77 8.58 20.29
N ARG A 294 -13.62 9.36 19.21
CA ARG A 294 -12.42 10.13 18.89
C ARG A 294 -12.45 11.49 19.59
N ASP A 295 -11.47 11.74 20.45
CA ASP A 295 -11.29 13.03 21.13
C ASP A 295 -10.49 14.00 20.26
N SER A 296 -11.20 14.89 19.55
CA SER A 296 -10.63 15.86 18.60
C SER A 296 -9.93 15.24 17.38
N TYR A 297 -9.27 16.06 16.56
CA TYR A 297 -8.69 15.60 15.29
C TYR A 297 -7.46 14.70 15.47
N ASP A 298 -6.76 14.76 16.60
CA ASP A 298 -5.57 13.94 16.93
C ASP A 298 -5.91 12.71 17.80
N GLY A 299 -7.16 12.56 18.22
CA GLY A 299 -7.58 11.53 19.16
C GLY A 299 -7.11 11.73 20.61
N ALA A 300 -6.49 12.88 20.90
CA ALA A 300 -5.92 13.23 22.21
C ALA A 300 -6.39 14.61 22.72
N GLY A 301 -7.48 15.13 22.17
CA GLY A 301 -8.13 16.35 22.67
C GLY A 301 -7.47 17.66 22.21
N ALA A 302 -6.84 17.67 21.02
CA ALA A 302 -6.29 18.90 20.46
C ALA A 302 -7.30 20.06 20.40
N LEU A 303 -6.79 21.28 20.58
CA LEU A 303 -7.58 22.51 20.48
C LEU A 303 -8.04 22.73 19.02
N LEU A 304 -9.35 22.88 18.82
CA LEU A 304 -9.91 23.26 17.53
C LEU A 304 -9.69 24.75 17.29
N LYS A 305 -8.61 25.07 16.58
CA LYS A 305 -8.28 26.42 16.14
C LYS A 305 -8.87 26.70 14.76
N SER A 306 -9.61 27.81 14.64
CA SER A 306 -10.20 28.29 13.40
C SER A 306 -9.96 29.78 13.22
N THR A 307 -9.72 30.23 11.99
CA THR A 307 -9.64 31.64 11.62
C THR A 307 -10.65 31.95 10.51
N VAL A 308 -11.56 32.90 10.78
CA VAL A 308 -12.50 33.45 9.79
C VAL A 308 -12.04 34.82 9.27
N HIS A 309 -12.73 35.39 8.29
CA HIS A 309 -12.35 36.66 7.62
C HIS A 309 -10.95 36.64 7.02
N TYR A 310 -10.51 35.49 6.52
CA TYR A 310 -9.25 35.39 5.78
C TYR A 310 -9.38 36.03 4.40
N SER A 311 -8.33 36.73 3.99
CA SER A 311 -8.23 37.32 2.65
C SER A 311 -6.76 37.49 2.25
N GLU A 312 -6.42 37.23 0.99
CA GLU A 312 -5.05 37.43 0.49
C GLU A 312 -4.72 38.90 0.21
N ASP A 313 -5.69 39.66 -0.30
CA ASP A 313 -5.51 41.02 -0.81
C ASP A 313 -6.54 42.02 -0.26
N GLY A 314 -7.34 41.62 0.73
CA GLY A 314 -8.42 42.40 1.31
C GLY A 314 -9.75 42.28 0.55
N SER A 315 -9.84 41.43 -0.49
CA SER A 315 -11.07 41.08 -1.19
C SER A 315 -11.70 39.78 -0.67
N GLY A 316 -12.87 39.41 -1.20
CA GLY A 316 -13.54 38.16 -0.86
C GLY A 316 -12.73 36.93 -1.28
N TYR A 317 -12.38 36.06 -0.33
CA TYR A 317 -11.62 34.84 -0.60
C TYR A 317 -12.56 33.64 -0.72
N VAL A 318 -12.63 33.05 -1.91
CA VAL A 318 -13.49 31.90 -2.23
C VAL A 318 -12.71 30.61 -1.99
N ASN A 319 -12.33 30.35 -0.73
CA ASN A 319 -11.79 29.06 -0.32
C ASN A 319 -11.79 28.90 1.20
N ALA A 320 -11.68 27.64 1.64
CA ALA A 320 -11.36 27.24 2.99
C ALA A 320 -10.23 26.21 2.95
N TYR A 321 -9.45 26.08 4.03
CA TYR A 321 -8.39 25.07 4.10
C TYR A 321 -7.96 24.74 5.53
N TRP A 322 -7.54 23.50 5.75
CA TRP A 322 -6.65 23.09 6.84
C TRP A 322 -5.18 23.31 6.47
N ASN A 323 -4.40 23.94 7.36
CA ASN A 323 -2.98 24.26 7.09
C ASN A 323 -1.96 23.43 7.88
N GLY A 324 -2.38 22.31 8.49
CA GLY A 324 -1.55 21.52 9.42
C GLY A 324 -1.65 21.96 10.88
N SER A 325 -2.31 23.10 11.17
CA SER A 325 -2.42 23.61 12.56
C SER A 325 -3.75 24.26 12.91
N GLN A 326 -4.53 24.72 11.92
CA GLN A 326 -5.83 25.35 12.10
C GLN A 326 -6.63 25.30 10.80
N MET A 327 -7.95 25.44 10.93
CA MET A 327 -8.87 25.68 9.81
C MET A 327 -8.90 27.17 9.49
N VAL A 328 -8.99 27.53 8.22
CA VAL A 328 -9.02 28.91 7.74
C VAL A 328 -10.16 29.08 6.74
N TYR A 329 -10.96 30.12 6.92
CA TYR A 329 -12.17 30.37 6.11
C TYR A 329 -12.14 31.78 5.53
N GLY A 330 -12.32 31.88 4.22
CA GLY A 330 -12.61 33.13 3.54
C GLY A 330 -14.07 33.55 3.69
N ASP A 331 -14.34 34.83 3.42
CA ASP A 331 -15.70 35.39 3.44
C ASP A 331 -16.47 35.16 2.12
N GLY A 332 -15.83 34.53 1.12
CA GLY A 332 -16.37 34.45 -0.23
C GLY A 332 -16.41 35.82 -0.92
N ASP A 333 -16.72 35.83 -2.21
CA ASP A 333 -16.85 37.05 -3.03
C ASP A 333 -18.30 37.56 -3.12
N GLY A 334 -19.25 36.83 -2.54
CA GLY A 334 -20.68 37.12 -2.59
C GLY A 334 -21.35 36.71 -3.90
N GLU A 335 -20.61 36.16 -4.86
CA GLU A 335 -21.12 35.65 -6.14
C GLU A 335 -20.95 34.14 -6.24
N MET A 336 -19.73 33.63 -6.11
CA MET A 336 -19.39 32.21 -6.11
C MET A 336 -19.59 31.57 -4.74
N ALA A 337 -19.29 32.30 -3.66
CA ALA A 337 -19.55 31.83 -2.31
C ALA A 337 -19.86 32.98 -1.35
N THR A 338 -20.61 32.66 -0.30
CA THR A 338 -20.71 33.46 0.93
C THR A 338 -19.64 33.01 1.94
N GLU A 339 -19.79 33.37 3.22
CA GLU A 339 -18.80 33.05 4.24
C GLU A 339 -18.69 31.53 4.48
N LEU A 340 -17.60 30.94 3.99
CA LEU A 340 -17.45 29.47 3.90
C LEU A 340 -17.47 28.77 5.26
N GLY A 341 -17.07 29.46 6.34
CA GLY A 341 -17.10 28.91 7.69
C GLY A 341 -18.50 28.86 8.31
N LYS A 342 -19.55 29.23 7.58
CA LYS A 342 -20.96 29.11 7.99
C LYS A 342 -21.65 27.82 7.53
N ASP A 343 -20.95 27.00 6.76
CA ASP A 343 -21.44 25.71 6.27
C ASP A 343 -20.87 24.56 7.13
N LEU A 344 -21.74 23.64 7.55
CA LEU A 344 -21.34 22.50 8.39
C LEU A 344 -20.41 21.58 7.61
N ASP A 345 -20.71 21.32 6.36
CA ASP A 345 -19.97 20.40 5.50
C ASP A 345 -18.57 20.93 5.27
N VAL A 346 -18.43 22.21 4.97
CA VAL A 346 -17.10 22.84 4.83
C VAL A 346 -16.35 22.74 6.15
N THR A 347 -16.98 22.99 7.29
CA THR A 347 -16.32 22.88 8.60
C THR A 347 -15.87 21.45 8.92
N VAL A 348 -16.71 20.46 8.61
CA VAL A 348 -16.38 19.03 8.79
C VAL A 348 -15.29 18.60 7.81
N HIS A 349 -15.34 19.07 6.56
CA HIS A 349 -14.38 18.78 5.51
C HIS A 349 -12.98 19.21 5.94
N GLU A 350 -12.83 20.48 6.36
CA GLU A 350 -11.53 20.99 6.81
C GLU A 350 -10.99 20.27 8.04
N LEU A 351 -11.84 19.95 9.02
CA LEU A 351 -11.37 19.18 10.18
C LEU A 351 -11.00 17.74 9.81
N THR A 352 -11.65 17.17 8.80
CA THR A 352 -11.38 15.79 8.36
C THR A 352 -10.05 15.67 7.65
N HIS A 353 -9.53 16.74 7.03
CA HIS A 353 -8.11 16.77 6.62
C HIS A 353 -7.17 16.57 7.80
N ALA A 354 -7.41 17.26 8.93
CA ALA A 354 -6.62 17.09 10.14
C ALA A 354 -6.73 15.67 10.72
N VAL A 355 -7.92 15.07 10.68
CA VAL A 355 -8.12 13.66 11.07
C VAL A 355 -7.33 12.74 10.15
N THR A 356 -7.38 12.96 8.83
CA THR A 356 -6.64 12.15 7.86
C THR A 356 -5.13 12.28 8.04
N GLU A 357 -4.62 13.49 8.30
CA GLU A 357 -3.21 13.74 8.61
C GLU A 357 -2.74 12.99 9.86
N ALA A 358 -3.55 12.96 10.93
CA ALA A 358 -3.25 12.25 12.17
C ALA A 358 -3.38 10.72 12.06
N GLU A 359 -3.98 10.20 10.99
CA GLU A 359 -4.29 8.78 10.82
C GLU A 359 -3.54 8.15 9.64
N SER A 360 -4.18 8.02 8.47
CA SER A 360 -3.58 7.39 7.29
C SER A 360 -2.49 8.25 6.65
N ASN A 361 -2.52 9.56 6.91
CA ASN A 361 -1.64 10.58 6.34
C ASN A 361 -1.59 10.53 4.80
N LEU A 362 -2.76 10.35 4.16
CA LEU A 362 -2.90 10.30 2.70
C LEU A 362 -2.21 11.50 2.04
N LEU A 363 -1.24 11.21 1.16
CA LEU A 363 -0.53 12.23 0.40
C LEU A 363 -1.53 13.06 -0.41
N TYR A 364 -1.43 14.37 -0.36
CA TYR A 364 -2.32 15.28 -1.09
C TYR A 364 -1.95 15.40 -2.58
N SER A 365 -1.89 14.27 -3.28
CA SER A 365 -1.61 14.21 -4.72
C SER A 365 -2.13 12.91 -5.34
N ASN A 366 -2.57 12.97 -6.60
CA ASN A 366 -3.08 11.85 -7.39
C ASN A 366 -4.20 11.08 -6.66
N GLU A 367 -4.28 9.75 -6.79
CA GLU A 367 -5.31 8.93 -6.15
C GLU A 367 -5.32 9.01 -4.61
N PRO A 368 -4.16 9.04 -3.90
CA PRO A 368 -4.17 9.29 -2.46
C PRO A 368 -4.79 10.64 -2.08
N GLY A 369 -4.51 11.69 -2.86
CA GLY A 369 -5.08 13.02 -2.61
C GLY A 369 -6.57 13.05 -2.91
N ALA A 370 -7.02 12.38 -3.97
CA ALA A 370 -8.44 12.22 -4.26
C ALA A 370 -9.19 11.44 -3.19
N LEU A 371 -8.55 10.47 -2.53
CA LEU A 371 -9.10 9.80 -1.36
C LEU A 371 -9.11 10.70 -0.13
N ASN A 372 -8.11 11.58 0.03
CA ASN A 372 -8.07 12.57 1.11
C ASN A 372 -9.28 13.53 1.00
N GLU A 373 -9.49 14.12 -0.18
CA GLU A 373 -10.66 14.93 -0.51
C GLU A 373 -11.98 14.19 -0.31
N ALA A 374 -12.08 12.97 -0.86
CA ALA A 374 -13.30 12.19 -0.75
C ALA A 374 -13.61 11.80 0.70
N TRP A 375 -12.60 11.50 1.53
CA TRP A 375 -12.83 11.22 2.94
C TRP A 375 -13.38 12.45 3.66
N SER A 376 -12.88 13.65 3.35
CA SER A 376 -13.41 14.89 3.89
C SER A 376 -14.88 15.10 3.52
N ASP A 377 -15.26 14.95 2.24
CA ASP A 377 -16.67 15.02 1.80
C ASP A 377 -17.55 13.93 2.43
N ILE A 378 -17.04 12.70 2.53
CA ILE A 378 -17.76 11.56 3.12
C ILE A 378 -18.10 11.83 4.58
N PHE A 379 -17.17 12.40 5.34
CA PHE A 379 -17.45 12.72 6.74
C PHE A 379 -18.31 13.96 6.90
N SER A 380 -18.28 14.91 5.96
CA SER A 380 -19.27 15.99 5.89
C SER A 380 -20.68 15.43 5.78
N ALA A 381 -20.97 14.64 4.75
CA ALA A 381 -22.26 13.98 4.58
C ALA A 381 -22.66 13.09 5.77
N TYR A 382 -21.70 12.35 6.35
CA TYR A 382 -21.94 11.52 7.54
C TYR A 382 -22.36 12.37 8.75
N CYS A 383 -21.64 13.46 9.03
CA CYS A 383 -21.90 14.32 10.16
C CYS A 383 -23.16 15.15 9.97
N GLU A 384 -23.41 15.64 8.76
CA GLU A 384 -24.65 16.35 8.44
C GLU A 384 -25.86 15.42 8.61
N SER A 385 -25.81 14.20 8.04
CA SER A 385 -26.78 13.13 8.27
C SER A 385 -27.04 12.93 9.77
N TRP A 386 -25.97 12.77 10.57
CA TRP A 386 -26.06 12.57 12.02
C TRP A 386 -26.75 13.74 12.73
N THR A 387 -26.36 14.99 12.43
CA THR A 387 -26.97 16.18 13.04
C THR A 387 -28.44 16.36 12.68
N ARG A 388 -28.85 15.85 11.52
CA ARG A 388 -30.24 15.80 11.03
C ARG A 388 -31.00 14.53 11.46
N GLY A 389 -30.48 13.78 12.44
CA GLY A 389 -31.15 12.60 12.97
C GLY A 389 -31.05 11.36 12.06
N TRP A 390 -29.89 11.18 11.43
CA TRP A 390 -29.59 10.16 10.42
C TRP A 390 -30.41 10.30 9.14
N ALA A 391 -30.63 11.55 8.71
CA ALA A 391 -31.27 11.84 7.42
C ALA A 391 -30.44 11.26 6.26
N MET A 392 -31.12 10.85 5.19
CA MET A 392 -30.49 10.40 3.94
C MET A 392 -31.24 10.97 2.73
N ASP A 393 -31.88 12.12 2.91
CA ASP A 393 -32.52 12.87 1.83
C ASP A 393 -31.45 13.46 0.88
N ALA A 394 -31.89 14.21 -0.14
CA ALA A 394 -30.99 14.65 -1.21
C ALA A 394 -29.91 15.62 -0.73
N ASP A 395 -30.24 16.47 0.24
CA ASP A 395 -29.37 17.54 0.74
C ASP A 395 -28.11 16.96 1.40
N VAL A 396 -28.23 15.83 2.11
CA VAL A 396 -27.10 15.10 2.75
C VAL A 396 -25.98 14.70 1.77
N TRP A 397 -26.26 14.70 0.48
CA TRP A 397 -25.32 14.30 -0.57
C TRP A 397 -24.85 15.49 -1.42
N LEU A 398 -25.21 16.71 -1.04
CA LEU A 398 -24.61 17.95 -1.50
C LEU A 398 -23.44 18.30 -0.60
N ILE A 399 -22.49 19.08 -1.10
CA ILE A 399 -21.36 19.58 -0.33
C ILE A 399 -21.28 21.08 -0.55
N GLY A 400 -21.39 21.85 0.53
CA GLY A 400 -21.21 23.30 0.52
C GLY A 400 -22.42 24.10 0.03
N GLU A 401 -23.58 23.47 -0.12
CA GLU A 401 -24.81 24.07 -0.67
C GLU A 401 -25.36 25.24 0.15
N ASP A 402 -25.02 25.35 1.44
CA ASP A 402 -25.49 26.47 2.27
C ASP A 402 -24.74 27.78 1.96
N VAL A 403 -23.55 27.69 1.36
CA VAL A 403 -22.66 28.84 1.12
C VAL A 403 -22.28 29.03 -0.34
N TRP A 404 -22.46 28.03 -1.20
CA TRP A 404 -22.13 28.09 -2.62
C TRP A 404 -23.19 28.87 -3.41
N THR A 405 -22.74 29.72 -4.34
CA THR A 405 -23.57 30.40 -5.35
C THR A 405 -24.92 30.89 -4.83
N PRO A 406 -24.96 31.84 -3.88
CA PRO A 406 -26.19 32.22 -3.14
C PRO A 406 -27.36 32.71 -4.01
N ALA A 407 -27.11 33.02 -5.29
CA ALA A 407 -28.12 33.40 -6.27
C ALA A 407 -28.77 32.20 -7.00
N ILE A 408 -28.28 30.98 -6.83
CA ILE A 408 -28.72 29.75 -7.52
C ILE A 408 -29.26 28.77 -6.48
N PRO A 409 -30.58 28.68 -6.27
CA PRO A 409 -31.13 27.80 -5.24
C PRO A 409 -30.94 26.31 -5.58
N GLY A 410 -30.42 25.54 -4.62
CA GLY A 410 -30.33 24.08 -4.69
C GLY A 410 -29.18 23.53 -5.53
N ASP A 411 -28.20 24.37 -5.87
CA ASP A 411 -26.89 23.91 -6.34
C ASP A 411 -25.90 23.76 -5.17
N ALA A 412 -24.75 23.17 -5.45
CA ALA A 412 -23.72 22.85 -4.47
C ALA A 412 -22.34 22.87 -5.13
N LEU A 413 -21.29 22.94 -4.32
CA LEU A 413 -19.90 22.86 -4.81
C LEU A 413 -19.61 21.48 -5.41
N ARG A 414 -20.08 20.40 -4.77
CA ARG A 414 -19.96 19.01 -5.25
C ARG A 414 -21.22 18.21 -4.96
N TYR A 415 -21.44 17.15 -5.74
CA TYR A 415 -22.63 16.29 -5.66
C TYR A 415 -22.24 14.83 -5.46
N MET A 416 -22.27 14.28 -4.25
CA MET A 416 -21.87 12.88 -4.01
C MET A 416 -22.77 11.88 -4.74
N GLY A 417 -24.06 12.20 -4.91
CA GLY A 417 -25.02 11.35 -5.60
C GLY A 417 -24.94 11.36 -7.13
N ASN A 418 -24.34 12.39 -7.71
CA ASN A 418 -24.17 12.57 -9.15
C ASN A 418 -22.93 13.47 -9.43
N PRO A 419 -21.70 12.97 -9.21
CA PRO A 419 -20.51 13.83 -9.17
C PRO A 419 -20.33 14.72 -10.39
N THR A 420 -20.60 14.22 -11.59
CA THR A 420 -20.41 15.01 -12.82
C THR A 420 -21.35 16.21 -12.98
N GLN A 421 -22.29 16.43 -12.05
CA GLN A 421 -23.21 17.55 -12.08
C GLN A 421 -22.54 18.91 -11.83
N ASP A 422 -21.37 18.92 -11.20
CA ASP A 422 -20.55 20.12 -11.01
C ASP A 422 -19.65 20.46 -12.23
N ASP A 423 -19.79 19.73 -13.33
CA ASP A 423 -18.98 19.82 -14.55
C ASP A 423 -17.46 19.65 -14.36
N SER A 424 -17.01 19.15 -13.19
CA SER A 424 -15.60 19.04 -12.81
C SER A 424 -15.23 17.63 -12.29
N SER A 425 -16.10 17.03 -11.49
CA SER A 425 -15.84 15.76 -10.80
C SER A 425 -16.09 14.56 -11.70
N HIS A 426 -15.29 13.51 -11.48
CA HIS A 426 -15.43 12.21 -12.10
C HIS A 426 -16.15 11.25 -11.14
N ASP A 427 -17.05 10.42 -11.67
CA ASP A 427 -17.81 9.42 -10.91
C ASP A 427 -17.43 7.97 -11.24
N TYR A 428 -16.57 7.77 -12.25
CA TYR A 428 -16.19 6.46 -12.78
C TYR A 428 -14.68 6.35 -13.00
N TYR A 429 -14.03 5.44 -12.27
CA TYR A 429 -12.56 5.28 -12.20
C TYR A 429 -11.83 5.14 -13.56
N PRO A 430 -12.40 4.49 -14.59
CA PRO A 430 -11.81 4.45 -15.93
C PRO A 430 -11.69 5.83 -16.60
N GLU A 431 -12.61 6.74 -16.30
CA GLU A 431 -12.71 8.10 -16.83
C GLU A 431 -11.98 9.14 -15.97
N ARG A 432 -11.31 8.72 -14.89
CA ARG A 432 -10.61 9.60 -13.97
C ARG A 432 -9.60 10.52 -14.68
N TYR A 433 -9.41 11.70 -14.14
CA TYR A 433 -8.38 12.63 -14.57
C TYR A 433 -6.98 12.03 -14.34
N ARG A 434 -6.10 12.14 -15.34
CA ARG A 434 -4.71 11.61 -15.31
C ARG A 434 -3.65 12.68 -15.58
N GLY A 435 -4.03 13.95 -15.62
CA GLY A 435 -3.09 15.06 -15.81
C GLY A 435 -2.46 15.50 -14.50
N SER A 436 -1.72 16.63 -14.53
CA SER A 436 -0.99 17.16 -13.36
C SER A 436 -1.64 18.38 -12.72
N SER A 437 -2.72 18.93 -13.30
CA SER A 437 -3.49 20.01 -12.67
C SER A 437 -4.09 19.52 -11.36
N ASP A 438 -4.35 20.44 -10.43
CA ASP A 438 -5.02 20.12 -9.18
C ASP A 438 -4.34 18.95 -8.43
N TYR A 439 -3.01 19.01 -8.36
CA TYR A 439 -2.15 18.00 -7.74
C TYR A 439 -2.36 16.56 -8.27
N GLY A 440 -2.84 16.40 -9.51
CA GLY A 440 -3.24 15.10 -10.06
C GLY A 440 -4.75 14.85 -10.04
N GLY A 441 -5.56 15.91 -9.99
CA GLY A 441 -7.02 15.87 -9.94
C GLY A 441 -7.55 15.36 -8.60
N VAL A 442 -7.06 15.90 -7.50
CA VAL A 442 -7.49 15.47 -6.16
C VAL A 442 -8.97 15.80 -5.94
N HIS A 443 -9.40 17.03 -6.27
CA HIS A 443 -10.79 17.43 -6.14
C HIS A 443 -11.66 16.73 -7.19
N SER A 444 -11.20 16.69 -8.45
CA SER A 444 -12.00 16.10 -9.54
C SER A 444 -12.17 14.59 -9.42
N ASN A 445 -11.16 13.84 -8.97
CA ASN A 445 -11.28 12.39 -8.83
C ASN A 445 -11.95 11.96 -7.52
N SER A 446 -12.12 12.86 -6.54
CA SER A 446 -12.80 12.56 -5.26
C SER A 446 -14.22 12.02 -5.46
N GLY A 447 -14.90 12.49 -6.50
CA GLY A 447 -16.25 12.07 -6.90
C GLY A 447 -16.44 10.55 -7.03
N ILE A 448 -15.38 9.81 -7.37
CA ILE A 448 -15.40 8.35 -7.50
C ILE A 448 -15.68 7.69 -6.13
N ALA A 449 -14.95 8.11 -5.09
CA ALA A 449 -15.15 7.57 -3.74
C ALA A 449 -16.38 8.17 -3.06
N ASN A 450 -16.73 9.43 -3.37
CA ASN A 450 -17.98 10.05 -2.91
C ASN A 450 -19.20 9.23 -3.37
N LEU A 451 -19.26 8.90 -4.66
CA LEU A 451 -20.35 8.10 -5.20
C LEU A 451 -20.36 6.66 -4.63
N ALA A 452 -19.18 6.05 -4.45
CA ALA A 452 -19.10 4.72 -3.82
C ALA A 452 -19.68 4.73 -2.40
N PHE A 453 -19.32 5.72 -1.58
CA PHE A 453 -19.88 5.86 -0.23
C PHE A 453 -21.38 6.12 -0.25
N LYS A 454 -21.85 7.04 -1.10
CA LYS A 454 -23.28 7.34 -1.26
C LYS A 454 -24.06 6.09 -1.62
N LEU A 455 -23.62 5.33 -2.62
CA LEU A 455 -24.26 4.07 -3.04
C LEU A 455 -24.22 3.02 -1.94
N LEU A 456 -23.13 2.92 -1.18
CA LEU A 456 -23.06 2.01 -0.04
C LEU A 456 -24.06 2.38 1.05
N ALA A 457 -24.23 3.68 1.33
CA ALA A 457 -25.15 4.17 2.35
C ALA A 457 -26.61 3.98 1.94
N THR A 458 -27.00 4.43 0.74
CA THR A 458 -28.40 4.47 0.31
C THR A 458 -28.85 3.28 -0.52
N GLY A 459 -27.91 2.56 -1.13
CA GLY A 459 -28.17 1.63 -2.22
C GLY A 459 -28.45 2.33 -3.56
N GLY A 460 -28.64 1.53 -4.60
CA GLY A 460 -28.97 1.98 -5.96
C GLY A 460 -27.92 1.59 -7.00
N THR A 461 -27.99 2.22 -8.17
CA THR A 461 -27.09 1.99 -9.31
C THR A 461 -26.31 3.25 -9.65
N HIS A 462 -25.23 3.12 -10.42
CA HIS A 462 -24.46 4.25 -10.92
C HIS A 462 -25.36 5.26 -11.67
N PRO A 463 -25.31 6.58 -11.39
CA PRO A 463 -26.27 7.56 -11.89
C PRO A 463 -26.23 7.71 -13.42
N ARG A 464 -25.03 7.61 -14.02
CA ARG A 464 -24.84 7.59 -15.47
C ARG A 464 -24.85 6.20 -16.12
N ALA A 465 -25.29 5.16 -15.38
CA ALA A 465 -25.33 3.77 -15.84
C ALA A 465 -23.99 3.24 -16.44
N LYS A 466 -22.84 3.66 -15.90
CA LYS A 466 -21.51 3.20 -16.35
C LYS A 466 -21.27 1.72 -16.04
N THR A 467 -21.97 1.21 -15.02
CA THR A 467 -22.04 -0.21 -14.68
C THR A 467 -23.50 -0.60 -14.43
N SER A 468 -23.80 -1.89 -14.54
CA SER A 468 -25.12 -2.45 -14.21
C SER A 468 -25.20 -2.98 -12.78
N ILE A 469 -24.27 -2.57 -11.92
CA ILE A 469 -24.15 -3.10 -10.56
C ILE A 469 -25.16 -2.40 -9.66
N GLU A 470 -26.02 -3.21 -9.03
CA GLU A 470 -26.98 -2.76 -8.04
C GLU A 470 -26.37 -2.93 -6.65
N VAL A 471 -26.16 -1.82 -5.95
CA VAL A 471 -25.60 -1.79 -4.61
C VAL A 471 -26.71 -1.92 -3.60
N THR A 472 -26.62 -2.92 -2.73
CA THR A 472 -27.52 -3.04 -1.57
C THR A 472 -27.06 -2.07 -0.47
N GLY A 473 -27.87 -1.05 -0.20
CA GLY A 473 -27.58 -0.04 0.83
C GLY A 473 -27.52 -0.61 2.24
N ILE A 474 -26.52 -0.20 3.02
CA ILE A 474 -26.29 -0.70 4.39
C ILE A 474 -26.60 0.34 5.47
N GLY A 475 -26.98 1.56 5.07
CA GLY A 475 -27.20 2.70 5.93
C GLY A 475 -25.93 3.48 6.24
N VAL A 476 -26.06 4.80 6.35
CA VAL A 476 -24.96 5.76 6.59
C VAL A 476 -24.14 5.43 7.85
N GLN A 477 -24.77 4.96 8.92
CA GLN A 477 -24.09 4.63 10.18
C GLN A 477 -23.04 3.53 10.00
N LYS A 478 -23.39 2.45 9.32
CA LYS A 478 -22.49 1.31 9.06
C LYS A 478 -21.43 1.69 8.03
N ALA A 479 -21.84 2.38 6.97
CA ALA A 479 -20.92 2.86 5.94
C ALA A 479 -19.85 3.78 6.56
N GLY A 480 -20.25 4.76 7.38
CA GLY A 480 -19.32 5.67 8.06
C GLY A 480 -18.37 4.95 9.02
N LYS A 481 -18.83 3.96 9.79
CA LYS A 481 -17.94 3.15 10.63
C LYS A 481 -16.88 2.40 9.81
N ILE A 482 -17.26 1.83 8.67
CA ILE A 482 -16.33 1.14 7.75
C ILE A 482 -15.27 2.10 7.21
N PHE A 483 -15.68 3.27 6.73
CA PHE A 483 -14.78 4.25 6.14
C PHE A 483 -13.88 4.93 7.18
N TYR A 484 -14.38 5.16 8.39
CA TYR A 484 -13.59 5.68 9.52
C TYR A 484 -12.47 4.71 9.89
N GLU A 485 -12.82 3.44 10.07
CA GLU A 485 -11.86 2.39 10.41
C GLU A 485 -10.87 2.08 9.28
N ALA A 486 -11.28 2.32 8.03
CA ALA A 486 -10.38 2.21 6.90
C ALA A 486 -9.32 3.32 6.94
N ASN A 487 -9.71 4.56 7.27
CA ASN A 487 -8.78 5.67 7.47
C ASN A 487 -7.82 5.40 8.63
N ALA A 488 -8.38 5.17 9.82
CA ALA A 488 -7.63 5.09 11.07
C ALA A 488 -6.75 3.84 11.16
N ASN A 489 -7.21 2.71 10.64
CA ASN A 489 -6.67 1.40 11.02
C ASN A 489 -6.38 0.49 9.81
N CYS A 490 -6.20 1.04 8.60
CA CYS A 490 -5.84 0.24 7.42
C CYS A 490 -5.09 1.00 6.33
N MET A 491 -5.58 2.18 5.94
CA MET A 491 -4.97 2.96 4.87
C MET A 491 -3.63 3.55 5.29
N THR A 492 -2.81 3.90 4.31
CA THR A 492 -1.49 4.49 4.47
C THR A 492 -1.37 5.70 3.55
N ALA A 493 -0.29 6.47 3.71
CA ALA A 493 -0.08 7.70 2.95
C ALA A 493 -0.15 7.53 1.42
N SER A 494 0.21 6.35 0.91
CA SER A 494 0.21 6.04 -0.54
C SER A 494 -0.99 5.20 -0.99
N SER A 495 -2.01 5.03 -0.15
CA SER A 495 -3.21 4.25 -0.52
C SER A 495 -3.88 4.85 -1.76
N ASN A 496 -4.17 4.00 -2.74
CA ASN A 496 -4.91 4.34 -3.94
C ASN A 496 -6.35 3.78 -3.88
N PHE A 497 -7.19 4.01 -4.90
CA PHE A 497 -8.60 3.58 -4.84
C PHE A 497 -8.75 2.06 -4.66
N ALA A 498 -7.86 1.25 -5.25
CA ALA A 498 -7.85 -0.20 -5.06
C ALA A 498 -7.52 -0.59 -3.60
N ALA A 499 -6.57 0.09 -2.97
CA ALA A 499 -6.25 -0.11 -1.56
C ALA A 499 -7.41 0.31 -0.65
N ALA A 500 -8.05 1.45 -0.92
CA ALA A 500 -9.23 1.91 -0.19
C ALA A 500 -10.39 0.90 -0.26
N LYS A 501 -10.63 0.30 -1.45
CA LYS A 501 -11.57 -0.81 -1.62
C LYS A 501 -11.25 -2.00 -0.71
N LEU A 502 -10.01 -2.49 -0.75
CA LEU A 502 -9.61 -3.64 0.08
C LEU A 502 -9.71 -3.34 1.58
N CYS A 503 -9.30 -2.14 1.99
CA CYS A 503 -9.41 -1.70 3.39
C CYS A 503 -10.86 -1.64 3.85
N THR A 504 -11.74 -1.01 3.09
CA THR A 504 -13.17 -0.94 3.43
C THR A 504 -13.85 -2.31 3.42
N GLU A 505 -13.48 -3.22 2.51
CA GLU A 505 -13.95 -4.62 2.54
C GLU A 505 -13.51 -5.36 3.81
N GLN A 506 -12.25 -5.17 4.22
CA GLN A 506 -11.73 -5.76 5.46
C GLN A 506 -12.45 -5.20 6.69
N LYS A 507 -12.71 -3.89 6.75
CA LYS A 507 -13.42 -3.27 7.87
C LYS A 507 -14.90 -3.62 7.91
N ALA A 508 -15.53 -3.81 6.75
CA ALA A 508 -16.87 -4.37 6.68
C ALA A 508 -16.93 -5.76 7.31
N GLU A 509 -16.00 -6.66 6.94
CA GLU A 509 -15.94 -8.00 7.54
C GLU A 509 -15.69 -7.96 9.05
N GLN A 510 -14.86 -7.02 9.52
CA GLN A 510 -14.52 -6.88 10.93
C GLN A 510 -15.67 -6.35 11.79
N PHE A 511 -16.35 -5.29 11.35
CA PHE A 511 -17.31 -4.55 12.18
C PHE A 511 -18.77 -4.86 11.83
N HIS A 512 -19.04 -5.27 10.59
CA HIS A 512 -20.37 -5.56 10.08
C HIS A 512 -20.36 -6.82 9.19
N PRO A 513 -20.08 -8.01 9.75
CA PRO A 513 -20.05 -9.26 9.00
C PRO A 513 -21.29 -9.45 8.12
N GLY A 514 -21.07 -9.82 6.86
CA GLY A 514 -22.13 -9.93 5.84
C GLY A 514 -22.32 -8.67 4.98
N ASN A 515 -21.77 -7.51 5.36
CA ASN A 515 -21.84 -6.29 4.53
C ASN A 515 -20.69 -6.12 3.54
N LYS A 516 -19.68 -7.02 3.55
CA LYS A 516 -18.56 -6.99 2.59
C LYS A 516 -19.02 -6.97 1.13
N GLY A 517 -20.05 -7.74 0.79
CA GLY A 517 -20.62 -7.77 -0.57
C GLY A 517 -21.09 -6.39 -1.04
N SER A 518 -21.89 -5.68 -0.23
CA SER A 518 -22.31 -4.31 -0.53
C SER A 518 -21.15 -3.34 -0.72
N VAL A 519 -20.07 -3.47 0.07
CA VAL A 519 -18.86 -2.65 -0.10
C VAL A 519 -18.17 -2.96 -1.41
N THR A 520 -17.99 -4.25 -1.73
CA THR A 520 -17.44 -4.69 -3.02
C THR A 520 -18.25 -4.11 -4.18
N ASP A 521 -19.58 -4.19 -4.11
CA ASP A 521 -20.48 -3.73 -5.17
C ASP A 521 -20.46 -2.21 -5.30
N ALA A 522 -20.37 -1.46 -4.19
CA ALA A 522 -20.24 -0.01 -4.20
C ALA A 522 -18.98 0.48 -4.94
N TRP A 523 -17.82 -0.10 -4.62
CA TRP A 523 -16.58 0.24 -5.34
C TRP A 523 -16.60 -0.21 -6.79
N LYS A 524 -17.17 -1.39 -7.06
CA LYS A 524 -17.30 -1.86 -8.44
C LYS A 524 -18.26 -1.00 -9.26
N ALA A 525 -19.32 -0.47 -8.66
CA ALA A 525 -20.30 0.37 -9.34
C ALA A 525 -19.64 1.62 -9.94
N VAL A 526 -18.63 2.17 -9.27
CA VAL A 526 -17.81 3.32 -9.71
C VAL A 526 -16.54 2.92 -10.48
N GLY A 527 -16.41 1.66 -10.88
CA GLY A 527 -15.30 1.21 -11.72
C GLY A 527 -14.01 0.86 -10.98
N VAL A 528 -14.00 0.82 -9.65
CA VAL A 528 -12.84 0.45 -8.83
C VAL A 528 -12.87 -1.05 -8.53
N GLY A 529 -11.88 -1.79 -9.04
CA GLY A 529 -11.78 -3.24 -8.82
C GLY A 529 -12.81 -4.08 -9.58
N VAL A 530 -13.62 -3.48 -10.45
CA VAL A 530 -13.97 -4.16 -11.70
C VAL A 530 -12.70 -4.21 -12.53
N GLY A 531 -12.44 -5.32 -13.21
CA GLY A 531 -11.40 -5.36 -14.24
C GLY A 531 -11.78 -4.37 -15.32
N VAL A 532 -11.42 -3.11 -15.13
CA VAL A 532 -11.25 -2.20 -16.24
C VAL A 532 -10.06 -2.75 -17.01
N ASP A 533 -10.17 -2.82 -18.34
CA ASP A 533 -9.06 -3.10 -19.25
C ASP A 533 -7.93 -2.08 -19.02
N LEU A 534 -7.11 -2.32 -18.00
CA LEU A 534 -5.69 -2.05 -18.11
C LEU A 534 -5.22 -2.93 -19.27
N PRO A 535 -4.25 -2.47 -20.09
CA PRO A 535 -3.53 -3.38 -20.96
C PRO A 535 -3.14 -4.55 -20.07
N PRO A 536 -3.61 -5.77 -20.38
CA PRO A 536 -3.44 -6.87 -19.46
C PRO A 536 -1.96 -7.02 -19.11
N GLU A 537 -1.65 -7.42 -17.89
CA GLU A 537 -0.28 -7.77 -17.55
C GLU A 537 0.16 -8.91 -18.50
N ILE A 538 0.99 -8.54 -19.48
CA ILE A 538 1.49 -9.44 -20.51
C ILE A 538 2.79 -10.04 -20.01
N LEU A 539 2.75 -11.30 -19.64
CA LEU A 539 3.91 -12.04 -19.18
C LEU A 539 4.73 -12.55 -20.39
N ILE A 540 6.05 -12.34 -20.37
CA ILE A 540 6.92 -12.73 -21.48
C ILE A 540 7.25 -14.22 -21.40
N LEU A 541 7.02 -14.94 -22.49
CA LEU A 541 7.44 -16.33 -22.66
C LEU A 541 8.84 -16.40 -23.27
N GLY A 542 9.66 -17.33 -22.80
CA GLY A 542 10.85 -17.79 -23.49
C GLY A 542 10.49 -18.88 -24.51
N ASN A 543 11.20 -18.93 -25.64
CA ASN A 543 11.00 -19.98 -26.64
C ASN A 543 11.20 -21.37 -26.04
N GLY A 544 10.18 -22.23 -26.08
CA GLY A 544 10.21 -23.59 -25.57
C GLY A 544 10.28 -23.72 -24.04
N THR A 545 10.16 -22.61 -23.31
CA THR A 545 10.25 -22.61 -21.84
C THR A 545 8.85 -22.75 -21.22
N PRO A 546 8.58 -23.80 -20.43
CA PRO A 546 7.28 -23.99 -19.80
C PRO A 546 7.06 -23.02 -18.63
N VAL A 547 5.85 -22.49 -18.52
CA VAL A 547 5.36 -21.74 -17.35
C VAL A 547 4.33 -22.59 -16.63
N SER A 548 4.70 -23.11 -15.46
CA SER A 548 3.86 -24.02 -14.66
C SER A 548 3.14 -23.30 -13.51
N GLY A 549 2.13 -23.96 -12.95
CA GLY A 549 1.38 -23.44 -11.80
C GLY A 549 0.37 -22.35 -12.15
N VAL A 550 0.03 -22.19 -13.43
CA VAL A 550 -0.90 -21.17 -13.88
C VAL A 550 -2.30 -21.50 -13.37
N SER A 551 -2.91 -20.55 -12.68
CA SER A 551 -4.26 -20.66 -12.12
C SER A 551 -5.01 -19.36 -12.36
N VAL A 552 -6.28 -19.46 -12.75
CA VAL A 552 -7.16 -18.33 -13.10
C VAL A 552 -8.59 -18.65 -12.66
N GLY A 553 -9.27 -17.68 -12.04
CA GLY A 553 -10.68 -17.81 -11.64
C GLY A 553 -11.62 -17.79 -12.84
N GLY A 554 -12.80 -18.43 -12.74
CA GLY A 554 -13.74 -18.54 -13.86
C GLY A 554 -14.19 -17.18 -14.39
N GLY A 555 -14.30 -17.07 -15.72
CA GLY A 555 -14.63 -15.83 -16.44
C GLY A 555 -13.49 -14.81 -16.55
N MET A 556 -12.31 -15.12 -15.99
CA MET A 556 -11.12 -14.26 -16.06
C MET A 556 -10.12 -14.79 -17.09
N SER A 557 -9.19 -13.93 -17.52
CA SER A 557 -8.14 -14.26 -18.48
C SER A 557 -6.74 -13.98 -17.95
N LYS A 558 -5.74 -14.68 -18.48
CA LYS A 558 -4.32 -14.38 -18.29
C LYS A 558 -3.62 -14.28 -19.63
N TYR A 559 -2.66 -13.36 -19.72
CA TYR A 559 -2.10 -12.93 -21.00
C TYR A 559 -0.59 -13.12 -21.03
N TYR A 560 -0.10 -13.63 -22.15
CA TYR A 560 1.32 -13.87 -22.37
C TYR A 560 1.74 -13.35 -23.75
N LYS A 561 3.05 -13.14 -23.93
CA LYS A 561 3.63 -12.74 -25.22
C LYS A 561 4.90 -13.52 -25.53
N LEU A 562 5.00 -14.01 -26.76
CA LEU A 562 6.22 -14.59 -27.32
C LEU A 562 6.61 -13.79 -28.57
N THR A 563 7.78 -13.15 -28.54
CA THR A 563 8.33 -12.46 -29.71
C THR A 563 8.94 -13.48 -30.67
N VAL A 564 8.36 -13.60 -31.87
CA VAL A 564 8.78 -14.54 -32.90
C VAL A 564 9.73 -13.84 -33.89
N PRO A 565 10.98 -14.31 -34.06
CA PRO A 565 11.89 -13.78 -35.07
C PRO A 565 11.38 -14.01 -36.50
N PRO A 566 11.88 -13.29 -37.51
CA PRO A 566 11.57 -13.62 -38.91
C PRO A 566 12.07 -15.01 -39.31
N GLY A 567 11.41 -15.63 -40.29
CA GLY A 567 11.84 -16.88 -40.92
C GLY A 567 11.60 -18.16 -40.12
N GLN A 568 10.69 -18.13 -39.13
CA GLN A 568 10.26 -19.37 -38.46
C GLN A 568 9.25 -20.12 -39.33
N ALA A 569 9.29 -21.45 -39.30
CA ALA A 569 8.35 -22.29 -40.07
C ALA A 569 7.14 -22.75 -39.26
N ARG A 570 7.25 -22.70 -37.93
CA ARG A 570 6.16 -23.11 -37.04
C ARG A 570 6.23 -22.34 -35.73
N LEU A 571 5.08 -21.89 -35.27
CA LEU A 571 4.82 -21.42 -33.92
C LEU A 571 3.77 -22.35 -33.29
N LYS A 572 3.96 -22.71 -32.02
CA LYS A 572 3.11 -23.64 -31.29
C LYS A 572 2.91 -23.14 -29.86
N PHE A 573 1.68 -23.17 -29.38
CA PHE A 573 1.32 -22.99 -27.98
C PHE A 573 0.56 -24.23 -27.50
N VAL A 574 0.95 -24.75 -26.33
CA VAL A 574 0.32 -25.93 -25.71
C VAL A 574 0.07 -25.64 -24.24
N THR A 575 -1.14 -25.97 -23.77
CA THR A 575 -1.43 -26.08 -22.35
C THR A 575 -1.60 -27.54 -21.94
N SER A 576 -1.22 -27.87 -20.71
CA SER A 576 -1.38 -29.22 -20.18
C SER A 576 -1.40 -29.24 -18.65
N GLY A 577 -1.93 -30.33 -18.10
CA GLY A 577 -2.02 -30.55 -16.65
C GLY A 577 -3.08 -29.69 -15.96
N GLY A 578 -3.02 -29.66 -14.63
CA GLY A 578 -3.96 -28.91 -13.81
C GLY A 578 -5.39 -29.49 -13.77
N SER A 579 -6.30 -28.72 -13.19
CA SER A 579 -7.76 -28.98 -13.12
C SER A 579 -8.54 -27.77 -13.64
N GLY A 580 -9.77 -27.96 -14.11
CA GLY A 580 -10.62 -26.88 -14.64
C GLY A 580 -10.82 -26.95 -16.15
N ASP A 581 -11.26 -25.84 -16.73
CA ASP A 581 -11.56 -25.70 -18.16
C ASP A 581 -11.00 -24.37 -18.68
N LEU A 582 -10.04 -24.43 -19.60
CA LEU A 582 -9.36 -23.25 -20.14
C LEU A 582 -9.44 -23.24 -21.66
N ASP A 583 -9.73 -22.08 -22.21
CA ASP A 583 -9.69 -21.84 -23.65
C ASP A 583 -8.43 -21.02 -24.01
N LEU A 584 -7.80 -21.39 -25.12
CA LEU A 584 -6.59 -20.80 -25.65
C LEU A 584 -6.90 -19.97 -26.91
N TYR A 585 -6.54 -18.69 -26.91
CA TYR A 585 -6.63 -17.81 -28.08
C TYR A 585 -5.28 -17.14 -28.35
N VAL A 586 -4.85 -17.08 -29.61
CA VAL A 586 -3.54 -16.56 -30.01
C VAL A 586 -3.68 -15.57 -31.15
N LYS A 587 -2.97 -14.45 -31.08
CA LYS A 587 -3.04 -13.38 -32.09
C LYS A 587 -1.73 -12.60 -32.25
N LEU A 588 -1.39 -12.22 -33.48
CA LEU A 588 -0.23 -11.38 -33.81
C LEU A 588 -0.53 -9.89 -33.55
N GLY A 589 0.41 -9.21 -32.88
CA GLY A 589 0.43 -7.76 -32.72
C GLY A 589 -0.55 -7.18 -31.69
N ALA A 590 -1.55 -7.95 -31.26
CA ALA A 590 -2.51 -7.57 -30.23
C ALA A 590 -3.00 -8.80 -29.47
N VAL A 591 -3.59 -8.58 -28.29
CA VAL A 591 -4.29 -9.60 -27.51
C VAL A 591 -5.51 -10.10 -28.27
N GLY A 592 -5.72 -11.42 -28.27
CA GLY A 592 -6.89 -12.07 -28.88
C GLY A 592 -7.98 -12.43 -27.87
N ASP A 593 -9.19 -12.66 -28.36
CA ASP A 593 -10.38 -13.02 -27.58
C ASP A 593 -11.27 -14.01 -28.40
N PRO A 594 -12.39 -14.54 -27.85
CA PRO A 594 -13.27 -15.47 -28.57
C PRO A 594 -13.87 -14.96 -29.88
N SER A 595 -13.86 -13.66 -30.12
CA SER A 595 -14.34 -12.99 -31.34
C SER A 595 -13.22 -12.55 -32.29
N SER A 596 -11.96 -12.47 -31.82
CA SER A 596 -10.80 -11.99 -32.58
C SER A 596 -9.53 -12.77 -32.24
N TYR A 597 -9.15 -13.71 -33.11
CA TYR A 597 -7.98 -14.57 -32.94
C TYR A 597 -7.40 -14.97 -34.30
N ASP A 598 -6.13 -15.35 -34.31
CA ASP A 598 -5.49 -15.96 -35.49
C ASP A 598 -5.43 -17.50 -35.36
N CYS A 599 -5.49 -17.99 -34.12
CA CYS A 599 -5.58 -19.41 -33.79
C CYS A 599 -6.26 -19.58 -32.42
N LYS A 600 -7.08 -20.63 -32.28
CA LYS A 600 -7.75 -20.96 -31.01
C LYS A 600 -7.80 -22.46 -30.76
N SER A 601 -8.01 -22.82 -29.50
CA SER A 601 -8.36 -24.16 -29.03
C SER A 601 -9.22 -23.99 -27.79
N ASP A 602 -10.47 -24.47 -27.85
CA ASP A 602 -11.54 -24.25 -26.87
C ASP A 602 -12.26 -25.57 -26.52
N GLY A 603 -11.46 -26.61 -26.27
CA GLY A 603 -11.96 -27.88 -25.76
C GLY A 603 -12.47 -27.76 -24.33
N SER A 604 -13.20 -28.76 -23.84
CA SER A 604 -13.75 -28.79 -22.48
C SER A 604 -12.72 -29.21 -21.41
N SER A 605 -11.44 -28.87 -21.61
CA SER A 605 -10.33 -29.34 -20.78
C SER A 605 -9.21 -28.32 -20.70
N ASN A 606 -8.20 -28.57 -19.87
CA ASN A 606 -7.01 -27.73 -19.84
C ASN A 606 -5.97 -28.06 -20.94
N ALA A 607 -6.22 -29.08 -21.77
CA ALA A 607 -5.27 -29.60 -22.75
C ALA A 607 -5.52 -29.01 -24.14
N GLU A 608 -5.09 -27.77 -24.32
CA GLU A 608 -5.33 -26.99 -25.53
C GLU A 608 -4.06 -26.88 -26.39
N GLU A 609 -4.23 -26.89 -27.71
CA GLU A 609 -3.11 -26.79 -28.66
C GLU A 609 -3.44 -25.82 -29.81
N CYS A 610 -2.56 -24.85 -30.01
CA CYS A 610 -2.61 -23.93 -31.13
C CYS A 610 -1.30 -24.02 -31.94
N VAL A 611 -1.41 -24.25 -33.25
CA VAL A 611 -0.27 -24.36 -34.18
C VAL A 611 -0.46 -23.40 -35.34
N ILE A 612 0.53 -22.54 -35.56
CA ILE A 612 0.57 -21.56 -36.65
C ILE A 612 1.73 -21.93 -37.58
N PRO A 613 1.47 -22.39 -38.82
CA PRO A 613 2.52 -22.60 -39.82
C PRO A 613 3.01 -21.25 -40.36
N GLU A 614 4.31 -21.17 -40.67
CA GLU A 614 4.96 -19.98 -41.26
C GLU A 614 4.57 -18.65 -40.57
N PRO A 615 4.73 -18.55 -39.23
CA PRO A 615 4.30 -17.37 -38.49
C PRO A 615 5.05 -16.11 -38.97
N ALA A 616 4.32 -15.01 -39.12
CA ALA A 616 4.95 -13.71 -39.32
C ALA A 616 5.83 -13.34 -38.12
N ALA A 617 6.91 -12.60 -38.40
CA ALA A 617 7.75 -12.02 -37.37
C ALA A 617 6.96 -11.01 -36.55
N GLY A 618 7.16 -10.99 -35.24
CA GLY A 618 6.52 -10.02 -34.34
C GLY A 618 6.08 -10.62 -33.03
N ASP A 619 5.36 -9.80 -32.27
CA ASP A 619 4.85 -10.17 -30.95
C ASP A 619 3.55 -10.96 -31.10
N TRP A 620 3.57 -12.23 -30.70
CA TRP A 620 2.38 -13.07 -30.63
C TRP A 620 1.86 -13.11 -29.20
N TYR A 621 0.60 -12.72 -29.02
CA TYR A 621 -0.09 -12.68 -27.74
C TYR A 621 -0.94 -13.93 -27.56
N VAL A 622 -0.94 -14.45 -26.34
CA VAL A 622 -1.69 -15.64 -25.94
C VAL A 622 -2.64 -15.26 -24.81
N THR A 623 -3.90 -15.57 -24.97
CA THR A 623 -4.96 -15.42 -23.98
C THR A 623 -5.36 -16.80 -23.48
N LEU A 624 -5.21 -17.02 -22.17
CA LEU A 624 -5.79 -18.16 -21.46
C LEU A 624 -7.09 -17.69 -20.80
N LEU A 625 -8.23 -18.01 -21.38
CA LEU A 625 -9.55 -17.68 -20.85
C LEU A 625 -10.02 -18.85 -19.96
N ALA A 626 -10.41 -18.56 -18.73
CA ALA A 626 -10.98 -19.56 -17.84
C ALA A 626 -12.48 -19.71 -18.11
N TYR A 627 -12.88 -20.61 -19.04
CA TYR A 627 -14.29 -20.94 -19.27
C TYR A 627 -14.96 -21.37 -17.95
N SER A 628 -14.23 -22.17 -17.17
CA SER A 628 -14.43 -22.33 -15.73
C SER A 628 -13.09 -22.12 -15.00
N SER A 629 -13.10 -21.94 -13.68
CA SER A 629 -11.85 -21.74 -12.94
C SER A 629 -10.87 -22.90 -13.18
N PHE A 630 -9.62 -22.58 -13.52
CA PHE A 630 -8.56 -23.58 -13.68
C PHE A 630 -7.38 -23.33 -12.75
N SER A 631 -6.66 -24.40 -12.41
CA SER A 631 -5.50 -24.32 -11.52
C SER A 631 -4.42 -25.34 -11.87
N GLY A 632 -3.16 -24.96 -11.67
CA GLY A 632 -1.99 -25.84 -11.83
C GLY A 632 -1.62 -26.15 -13.28
N VAL A 633 -2.08 -25.36 -14.25
CA VAL A 633 -1.81 -25.57 -15.68
C VAL A 633 -0.38 -25.18 -16.03
N THR A 634 0.20 -25.87 -17.01
CA THR A 634 1.47 -25.49 -17.65
C THR A 634 1.23 -25.00 -19.07
N LEU A 635 1.67 -23.78 -19.39
CA LEU A 635 1.69 -23.20 -20.74
C LEU A 635 3.11 -23.28 -21.32
N THR A 636 3.25 -23.74 -22.55
CA THR A 636 4.51 -23.68 -23.31
C THR A 636 4.28 -23.05 -24.68
N GLY A 637 5.00 -21.98 -24.98
CA GLY A 637 5.08 -21.38 -26.31
C GLY A 637 6.42 -21.69 -26.95
N SER A 638 6.42 -22.16 -28.20
CA SER A 638 7.63 -22.49 -28.94
C SER A 638 7.52 -22.11 -30.41
N TYR A 639 8.55 -21.48 -30.95
CA TYR A 639 8.78 -21.36 -32.37
C TYR A 639 10.04 -22.12 -32.76
N SER A 640 10.05 -22.62 -33.99
CA SER A 640 11.22 -23.27 -34.55
C SER A 640 11.46 -22.79 -35.96
N SER A 641 12.72 -22.50 -36.25
CA SER A 641 13.22 -22.41 -37.60
C SER A 641 13.32 -23.83 -38.13
N ALA A 642 12.22 -24.37 -38.67
CA ALA A 642 12.44 -25.28 -39.78
C ALA A 642 12.79 -24.38 -40.98
N PRO A 643 13.83 -24.72 -41.75
CA PRO A 643 14.18 -23.96 -42.93
C PRO A 643 13.02 -24.00 -43.93
N ALA A 644 12.90 -22.96 -44.75
CA ALA A 644 11.98 -22.92 -45.88
C ALA A 644 12.06 -24.24 -46.66
N GLY A 645 10.94 -24.96 -46.74
CA GLY A 645 10.80 -26.24 -47.46
C GLY A 645 10.89 -27.47 -46.54
N GLY A 646 9.74 -27.95 -46.08
CA GLY A 646 9.63 -29.19 -45.33
C GLY A 646 10.11 -30.40 -46.12
N ASN A 647 11.33 -30.86 -45.85
CA ASN A 647 11.83 -32.15 -46.29
C ASN A 647 12.13 -33.02 -45.06
N VAL A 648 11.33 -34.05 -44.82
CA VAL A 648 11.54 -35.04 -43.75
C VAL A 648 12.08 -36.31 -44.38
N LEU A 649 13.17 -36.84 -43.84
CA LEU A 649 13.72 -38.13 -44.24
C LEU A 649 13.04 -39.24 -43.45
N ALA A 650 12.71 -40.33 -44.14
CA ALA A 650 12.44 -41.61 -43.50
C ALA A 650 13.75 -42.40 -43.37
N ASN A 651 13.89 -43.20 -42.30
CA ASN A 651 15.09 -44.01 -42.08
C ASN A 651 15.39 -44.88 -43.32
N GLY A 652 16.59 -44.73 -43.89
CA GLY A 652 17.06 -45.53 -45.01
C GLY A 652 16.55 -45.10 -46.39
N VAL A 653 15.67 -44.10 -46.48
CA VAL A 653 15.06 -43.65 -47.74
C VAL A 653 15.76 -42.39 -48.25
N SER A 654 16.14 -42.38 -49.52
CA SER A 654 16.71 -41.19 -50.17
C SER A 654 15.61 -40.20 -50.55
N SER A 655 15.90 -38.90 -50.42
CA SER A 655 15.06 -37.83 -50.93
C SER A 655 14.96 -37.86 -52.46
N ALA A 656 13.98 -37.13 -53.00
CA ALA A 656 14.01 -36.73 -54.41
C ALA A 656 15.29 -35.92 -54.70
N ALA A 657 15.69 -35.90 -55.98
CA ALA A 657 16.84 -35.12 -56.42
C ALA A 657 16.57 -33.62 -56.25
N TYR A 658 17.54 -32.90 -55.70
CA TYR A 658 17.49 -31.46 -55.43
C TYR A 658 18.74 -30.76 -55.97
N GLY A 659 18.68 -29.43 -55.98
CA GLY A 659 19.78 -28.55 -56.33
C GLY A 659 19.62 -27.23 -55.61
N GLY A 660 20.68 -26.43 -55.58
CA GLY A 660 20.71 -25.13 -54.92
C GLY A 660 21.68 -24.18 -55.60
N THR A 661 21.54 -22.89 -55.30
CA THR A 661 22.48 -21.86 -55.76
C THR A 661 23.62 -21.68 -54.77
N ALA A 662 24.70 -21.02 -55.19
CA ALA A 662 25.83 -20.75 -54.31
C ALA A 662 25.39 -19.94 -53.07
N LYS A 663 25.96 -20.30 -51.92
CA LYS A 663 25.72 -19.75 -50.58
C LYS A 663 24.29 -19.95 -50.06
N THR A 664 23.58 -20.95 -50.56
CA THR A 664 22.25 -21.32 -50.04
C THR A 664 22.28 -22.65 -49.31
N TRP A 665 21.37 -22.80 -48.35
CA TRP A 665 21.16 -24.01 -47.58
C TRP A 665 19.92 -24.75 -48.10
N THR A 666 20.02 -26.06 -48.25
CA THR A 666 18.86 -26.95 -48.38
C THR A 666 18.93 -28.01 -47.30
N CYS A 667 17.86 -28.21 -46.54
CA CYS A 667 17.91 -28.99 -45.31
C CYS A 667 16.83 -30.07 -45.25
N TRP A 668 17.15 -31.12 -44.49
CA TRP A 668 16.29 -32.23 -44.14
C TRP A 668 16.29 -32.47 -42.64
N THR A 669 15.23 -33.08 -42.15
CA THR A 669 15.15 -33.57 -40.76
C THR A 669 15.03 -35.10 -40.71
N LEU A 670 15.62 -35.71 -39.69
CA LEU A 670 15.42 -37.12 -39.35
C LEU A 670 15.33 -37.27 -37.83
N GLU A 671 14.27 -37.92 -37.35
CA GLU A 671 14.13 -38.27 -35.94
C GLU A 671 14.89 -39.58 -35.63
N VAL A 672 15.79 -39.52 -34.65
CA VAL A 672 16.65 -40.63 -34.23
C VAL A 672 16.17 -41.16 -32.87
N PRO A 673 15.72 -42.43 -32.79
CA PRO A 673 15.29 -43.06 -31.54
C PRO A 673 16.42 -43.30 -30.54
N ALA A 674 16.08 -43.47 -29.26
CA ALA A 674 17.04 -43.66 -28.16
C ALA A 674 17.88 -44.95 -28.22
N SER A 675 17.46 -45.96 -28.99
CA SER A 675 18.17 -47.24 -29.12
C SER A 675 19.24 -47.26 -30.21
N VAL A 676 19.40 -46.17 -30.96
CA VAL A 676 20.32 -46.08 -32.09
C VAL A 676 21.75 -45.84 -31.60
N THR A 677 22.68 -46.71 -32.02
CA THR A 677 24.10 -46.58 -31.69
C THR A 677 24.91 -45.86 -32.76
N LYS A 678 24.34 -45.66 -33.96
CA LYS A 678 24.98 -44.99 -35.10
C LYS A 678 23.92 -44.41 -36.03
N VAL A 679 24.09 -43.16 -36.44
CA VAL A 679 23.31 -42.56 -37.54
C VAL A 679 24.26 -42.02 -38.60
N THR A 680 23.92 -42.21 -39.86
CA THR A 680 24.68 -41.75 -41.03
C THR A 680 23.78 -40.95 -41.96
N PHE A 681 24.18 -39.72 -42.24
CA PHE A 681 23.61 -38.89 -43.29
C PHE A 681 24.55 -38.89 -44.48
N SER A 682 24.02 -39.08 -45.67
CA SER A 682 24.77 -39.07 -46.91
C SER A 682 24.07 -38.21 -47.94
N GLN A 683 24.83 -37.39 -48.65
CA GLN A 683 24.39 -36.76 -49.88
C GLN A 683 25.11 -37.42 -51.05
N THR A 684 24.40 -37.69 -52.16
CA THR A 684 24.98 -38.36 -53.33
C THR A 684 24.64 -37.57 -54.59
N GLY A 685 25.66 -37.24 -55.38
CA GLY A 685 25.50 -36.63 -56.69
C GLY A 685 25.08 -37.66 -57.75
N GLY A 686 24.01 -37.37 -58.49
CA GLY A 686 23.52 -38.20 -59.59
C GLY A 686 24.34 -38.07 -60.88
N ALA A 687 23.95 -38.82 -61.92
CA ALA A 687 24.58 -38.72 -63.23
C ALA A 687 24.48 -37.27 -63.77
N ARG A 688 25.62 -36.70 -64.18
CA ARG A 688 25.78 -35.29 -64.65
C ARG A 688 25.62 -34.19 -63.58
N THR A 689 25.90 -34.49 -62.31
CA THR A 689 25.98 -33.44 -61.27
C THR A 689 27.12 -32.46 -61.55
N SER A 690 26.89 -31.17 -61.30
CA SER A 690 27.90 -30.11 -61.26
C SER A 690 27.76 -29.34 -59.95
N GLY A 691 28.82 -28.69 -59.48
CA GLY A 691 28.81 -27.87 -58.26
C GLY A 691 29.67 -28.40 -57.13
N ASP A 692 29.64 -27.66 -56.02
CA ASP A 692 30.36 -27.94 -54.78
C ASP A 692 29.41 -27.62 -53.62
N ALA A 693 28.84 -28.65 -53.01
CA ALA A 693 27.94 -28.51 -51.88
C ALA A 693 28.39 -29.41 -50.75
N ASP A 694 28.56 -28.84 -49.56
CA ASP A 694 29.01 -29.59 -48.39
C ASP A 694 27.82 -29.99 -47.51
N LEU A 695 27.84 -31.21 -47.01
CA LEU A 695 26.89 -31.70 -46.00
C LEU A 695 27.29 -31.21 -44.61
N TYR A 696 26.33 -30.68 -43.84
CA TYR A 696 26.43 -30.34 -42.43
C TYR A 696 25.31 -31.02 -41.66
N VAL A 697 25.62 -31.55 -40.47
CA VAL A 697 24.65 -32.21 -39.59
C VAL A 697 24.72 -31.62 -38.19
N GLN A 698 23.56 -31.33 -37.60
CA GLN A 698 23.44 -30.79 -36.24
C GLN A 698 22.21 -31.36 -35.51
N TYR A 699 22.32 -31.53 -34.20
CA TYR A 699 21.22 -31.98 -33.33
C TYR A 699 20.37 -30.79 -32.85
N GLN A 700 19.05 -30.97 -32.88
CA GLN A 700 18.01 -30.02 -32.43
C GLN A 700 17.91 -28.66 -33.12
N GLU A 701 18.87 -28.26 -33.95
CA GLU A 701 18.85 -26.99 -34.69
C GLU A 701 19.48 -27.12 -36.08
N THR A 702 19.18 -26.19 -36.99
CA THR A 702 19.82 -26.14 -38.30
C THR A 702 21.32 -25.79 -38.16
N PRO A 703 22.22 -26.52 -38.82
CA PRO A 703 23.65 -26.21 -38.80
C PRO A 703 23.95 -24.86 -39.46
N THR A 704 25.07 -24.26 -39.06
CA THR A 704 25.72 -23.17 -39.78
C THR A 704 27.13 -23.59 -40.18
N THR A 705 27.83 -22.75 -40.95
CA THR A 705 29.26 -23.00 -41.29
C THR A 705 30.18 -22.98 -40.05
N LEU A 706 29.70 -22.52 -38.89
CA LEU A 706 30.42 -22.49 -37.62
C LEU A 706 29.83 -23.45 -36.57
N LEU A 707 28.62 -23.95 -36.78
CA LEU A 707 27.86 -24.75 -35.82
C LEU A 707 27.38 -26.04 -36.48
N TYR A 708 28.07 -27.13 -36.21
CA TYR A 708 27.74 -28.46 -36.71
C TYR A 708 28.37 -29.52 -35.81
N GLN A 709 27.73 -30.67 -35.68
CA GLN A 709 28.32 -31.85 -35.07
C GLN A 709 29.22 -32.61 -36.04
N CYS A 710 28.89 -32.53 -37.33
CA CYS A 710 29.66 -33.19 -38.37
C CYS A 710 29.44 -32.51 -39.71
N LYS A 711 30.50 -32.42 -40.51
CA LYS A 711 30.47 -31.86 -41.86
C LYS A 711 31.31 -32.68 -42.83
N SER A 712 31.03 -32.51 -44.11
CA SER A 712 31.98 -32.89 -45.17
C SER A 712 32.92 -31.73 -45.52
N SER A 713 33.96 -32.03 -46.29
CA SER A 713 34.91 -31.04 -46.82
C SER A 713 35.42 -31.47 -48.19
N SER A 714 34.61 -32.23 -48.93
CA SER A 714 34.97 -32.71 -50.25
C SER A 714 34.59 -31.64 -51.27
N LYS A 715 35.38 -31.44 -52.32
CA LYS A 715 35.02 -30.53 -53.42
C LYS A 715 34.00 -31.16 -54.39
N SER A 716 33.11 -32.01 -53.87
CA SER A 716 32.20 -32.83 -54.64
C SER A 716 30.82 -32.84 -53.98
N ASN A 717 29.77 -33.10 -54.75
CA ASN A 717 28.42 -33.22 -54.21
C ASN A 717 28.12 -34.62 -53.60
N THR A 718 29.16 -35.39 -53.25
CA THR A 718 29.00 -36.75 -52.69
C THR A 718 29.73 -36.84 -51.37
N ASP A 719 28.95 -36.92 -50.30
CA ASP A 719 29.42 -36.70 -48.94
C ASP A 719 28.70 -37.61 -47.97
N ALA A 720 29.38 -37.97 -46.88
CA ALA A 720 28.77 -38.72 -45.80
C ALA A 720 29.26 -38.21 -44.45
N CYS A 721 28.35 -38.25 -43.49
CA CYS A 721 28.55 -37.81 -42.12
C CYS A 721 27.96 -38.87 -41.18
N THR A 722 28.80 -39.46 -40.34
CA THR A 722 28.39 -40.50 -39.39
C THR A 722 28.60 -40.03 -37.96
N LEU A 723 27.55 -40.11 -37.15
CA LEU A 723 27.59 -39.85 -35.71
C LEU A 723 27.52 -41.19 -34.95
N GLN A 724 28.44 -41.40 -34.00
CA GLN A 724 28.45 -42.54 -33.10
C GLN A 724 27.74 -42.18 -31.80
N ARG A 725 26.88 -43.07 -31.30
CA ARG A 725 26.05 -42.87 -30.10
C ARG A 725 25.27 -41.53 -30.15
N PRO A 726 24.44 -41.30 -31.18
CA PRO A 726 23.66 -40.08 -31.28
C PRO A 726 22.70 -39.95 -30.08
N ALA A 727 22.53 -38.72 -29.58
CA ALA A 727 21.45 -38.42 -28.64
C ALA A 727 20.09 -38.64 -29.33
N PRO A 728 19.06 -39.19 -28.64
CA PRO A 728 17.72 -39.30 -29.21
C PRO A 728 17.13 -37.94 -29.52
N GLY A 729 16.45 -37.81 -30.66
CA GLY A 729 15.74 -36.60 -31.05
C GLY A 729 15.98 -36.20 -32.49
N LEU A 730 15.66 -34.95 -32.81
CA LEU A 730 15.65 -34.44 -34.17
C LEU A 730 17.05 -34.01 -34.62
N TYR A 731 17.50 -34.52 -35.77
CA TYR A 731 18.72 -34.09 -36.44
C TYR A 731 18.39 -33.33 -37.72
N PHE A 732 19.15 -32.27 -37.98
CA PHE A 732 19.11 -31.50 -39.20
C PHE A 732 20.31 -31.85 -40.05
N ALA A 733 20.06 -32.33 -41.27
CA ALA A 733 21.10 -32.59 -42.28
C ALA A 733 20.91 -31.62 -43.44
N CYS A 734 21.90 -30.76 -43.66
CA CYS A 734 21.79 -29.68 -44.63
C CYS A 734 22.96 -29.67 -45.62
N SER A 735 22.62 -29.43 -46.88
CA SER A 735 23.57 -29.16 -47.95
C SER A 735 23.79 -27.65 -48.07
N TYR A 736 25.04 -27.20 -48.04
CA TYR A 736 25.43 -25.81 -48.26
C TYR A 736 26.26 -25.68 -49.54
N GLY A 737 25.73 -24.97 -50.53
CA GLY A 737 26.43 -24.78 -51.81
C GLY A 737 27.57 -23.79 -51.70
N TYR A 738 28.83 -24.22 -51.74
CA TYR A 738 29.96 -23.32 -52.00
C TYR A 738 30.00 -22.88 -53.47
N GLY A 739 29.40 -23.67 -54.36
CA GLY A 739 28.95 -23.30 -55.71
C GLY A 739 27.48 -23.67 -55.96
N ALA A 740 26.91 -23.29 -57.09
CA ALA A 740 25.60 -23.81 -57.50
C ALA A 740 25.72 -25.31 -57.79
N TYR A 741 24.76 -26.11 -57.32
CA TYR A 741 24.80 -27.56 -57.41
C TYR A 741 23.47 -28.14 -57.88
N THR A 742 23.52 -29.28 -58.58
CA THR A 742 22.32 -29.91 -59.14
C THR A 742 22.36 -31.43 -59.05
N ASN A 743 21.16 -32.02 -59.07
CA ASN A 743 20.94 -33.47 -59.12
C ASN A 743 21.56 -34.23 -57.94
N VAL A 744 21.38 -33.73 -56.73
CA VAL A 744 21.87 -34.31 -55.48
C VAL A 744 20.72 -34.98 -54.73
N THR A 745 20.96 -36.07 -54.00
CA THR A 745 19.97 -36.71 -53.13
C THR A 745 20.48 -36.82 -51.70
N MET A 746 19.58 -36.71 -50.71
CA MET A 746 19.91 -36.76 -49.29
C MET A 746 19.31 -38.03 -48.69
N LYS A 747 20.07 -38.75 -47.87
CA LYS A 747 19.60 -39.94 -47.17
C LYS A 747 20.12 -39.94 -45.74
N GLY A 748 19.24 -40.22 -44.79
CA GLY A 748 19.60 -40.49 -43.40
C GLY A 748 19.32 -41.95 -43.07
N SER A 749 20.23 -42.61 -42.36
CA SER A 749 20.10 -44.02 -41.99
C SER A 749 20.68 -44.32 -40.63
N TYR A 750 19.97 -45.09 -39.82
CA TYR A 750 20.43 -45.66 -38.56
C TYR A 750 20.00 -47.11 -38.38
#